data_AF-A0A4V4IQP3-F1
#
_entry.id   AF-A0A4V4IQP3-F1
#
_cell.length_a   1.000
_cell.length_b   1.000
_cell.length_c   1.000
_cell.angle_alpha   90.00
_cell.angle_beta   90.00
_cell.angle_gamma   90.00
#
_symmetry.space_group_name_H-M   'P 1'
#
loop_
_entity.id
_entity.type
_entity.pdbx_description
1 polymer ?
#
loop_
_entity_poly.entity_id
_entity_poly.type
_entity_poly.pdbx_seq_one_letter_code
_entity_poly.pdbx_strand_id
1 'polypeptide(L)'
;MSTPSKRRKKNDGQPARGLDYFFGKQAQAKPQPKDEPKLEAQETELKHDDLDHDVLSDEALARKLQAEWDEADRAASASAPTPSPSKAAPTTKASEEAALPEHIKQETNIEEETSTPVSAPAAAPINPFAGLGKKNTLSLQSATADEDTITYDIPFDQSPLTFDPQIYIPELKKQWATDNGHATYALLTHCFVMVNSTQSRIKIVDTLVNTLRVIIEGDPQSLLPAVWLATNSISPPYIDMELGLGGSAISKALKKVCGLDSPGLKKLFDKYGDAGDVAFEAKKRQSLTLRKPKPLTIKAVFESLVKIANAKGHGSVEVKQRLVERLVQDSRGAEESRYVVRTLVQHLRIGAVKTTMLIALSRAFLLSKPPGADFPTKDRHELAKLSKQQLAEVYSPAEEIVKACFARRPNYNDLVPTLLEIGVTEELLLRCGLAMHIPLRPMLGGITRDLGEMLTKLSGREFTCEYKYDGQRAQVHCDQSGKVTIFSRHLEVMTDKYPDLVALVPKIRGEGVESFILEGEVVALDRATGALLPFQTLSNRARKDVAISSVTVDVCLFSFDLMYLNGEGLMDRPFRERRSLLRSLFVEIPHHFTWVKSIDAVSTDEEAIADFYKQALADKCEGFMAKVLDNLPNPDLLDEDGMPKPPPTPSKRKRAAKPKPGDIPSSPPPEAETAAIKKGGRRKALLATYEPDKRLDSWLKVKKDYDTSASDTIDLIPIAAWHGTGRKCNWWSPILLACRNPETGGLEAVTKCMAGFSDAFYKANRSKYDPDAGLEDEDENDDDNEHDNTETSAEVPTKNNTLGAKPSYISYRGPAPSIWFSPQEVWECAFADVTLSPTYTAAIGLVSEERGLSLRFPRFLKVREDKSVDEASTGDFLAQLWRKQEDRGGGKEGKEEVEEEE
;
A
#
# COMPACT_ATOMS: atom_id res chain seq x y z
N MET A 1 -59.69 20.44 -37.65
CA MET A 1 -59.80 20.99 -36.28
C MET A 1 -59.29 19.91 -35.31
N SER A 2 -58.51 20.18 -34.25
CA SER A 2 -57.74 21.39 -33.89
C SER A 2 -56.77 21.06 -32.74
N THR A 3 -55.52 21.53 -32.85
CA THR A 3 -54.47 21.57 -31.80
C THR A 3 -54.80 22.63 -30.72
N PRO A 4 -54.25 22.62 -29.46
CA PRO A 4 -52.80 22.70 -29.22
C PRO A 4 -52.18 22.08 -27.93
N SER A 5 -51.10 21.32 -28.16
CA SER A 5 -49.73 21.52 -27.62
C SER A 5 -49.48 22.22 -26.27
N LYS A 6 -48.73 21.55 -25.37
CA LYS A 6 -47.65 22.20 -24.58
C LYS A 6 -46.53 21.25 -24.12
N ARG A 7 -45.31 21.53 -24.63
CA ARG A 7 -43.95 21.03 -24.33
C ARG A 7 -43.76 19.98 -23.20
N ARG A 8 -43.27 18.79 -23.58
CA ARG A 8 -42.58 17.81 -22.72
C ARG A 8 -41.13 18.27 -22.49
N LYS A 9 -40.70 18.49 -21.24
CA LYS A 9 -39.27 18.76 -20.93
C LYS A 9 -38.47 17.45 -21.00
N LYS A 10 -37.29 17.47 -21.65
CA LYS A 10 -36.22 16.53 -21.34
C LYS A 10 -35.72 16.79 -19.91
N ASN A 11 -35.24 15.75 -19.24
CA ASN A 11 -34.58 15.87 -17.95
C ASN A 11 -33.17 15.28 -18.12
N ASP A 12 -32.16 16.14 -18.25
CA ASP A 12 -30.80 15.71 -18.54
C ASP A 12 -30.17 15.06 -17.30
N GLY A 13 -29.63 13.85 -17.48
CA GLY A 13 -29.07 13.05 -16.38
C GLY A 13 -27.77 13.63 -15.86
N GLN A 14 -27.83 14.38 -14.75
CA GLN A 14 -26.61 14.83 -14.06
C GLN A 14 -25.91 13.65 -13.38
N PRO A 15 -24.57 13.53 -13.48
CA PRO A 15 -23.82 12.52 -12.73
C PRO A 15 -23.90 12.80 -11.22
N ALA A 16 -23.79 11.74 -10.42
CA ALA A 16 -23.84 11.82 -8.96
C ALA A 16 -22.72 12.73 -8.41
N ARG A 17 -23.09 13.85 -7.79
CA ARG A 17 -22.15 14.86 -7.29
C ARG A 17 -21.57 14.48 -5.93
N GLY A 18 -20.27 14.75 -5.76
CA GLY A 18 -19.55 14.53 -4.50
C GLY A 18 -20.00 15.46 -3.36
N LEU A 19 -19.60 15.12 -2.13
CA LEU A 19 -19.98 15.82 -0.90
C LEU A 19 -19.59 17.31 -0.90
N ASP A 20 -18.49 17.67 -1.56
CA ASP A 20 -17.92 19.02 -1.60
C ASP A 20 -18.86 20.05 -2.25
N TYR A 21 -19.76 19.62 -3.15
CA TYR A 21 -20.70 20.52 -3.84
C TYR A 21 -21.73 21.17 -2.90
N PHE A 22 -21.97 20.58 -1.72
CA PHE A 22 -23.09 20.98 -0.86
C PHE A 22 -22.82 22.19 0.05
N PHE A 23 -21.56 22.53 0.30
CA PHE A 23 -21.18 23.57 1.29
C PHE A 23 -20.97 24.97 0.69
N GLY A 24 -20.78 25.09 -0.62
CA GLY A 24 -20.22 26.32 -1.23
C GLY A 24 -21.20 27.45 -1.60
N LYS A 25 -22.46 27.45 -1.13
CA LYS A 25 -23.53 28.26 -1.78
C LYS A 25 -24.25 29.32 -0.94
N GLN A 26 -23.70 29.75 0.20
CA GLN A 26 -24.43 30.62 1.16
C GLN A 26 -23.78 32.00 1.44
N ALA A 27 -22.75 32.40 0.70
CA ALA A 27 -22.07 33.70 0.89
C ALA A 27 -21.86 34.45 -0.44
N GLN A 28 -22.83 35.29 -0.82
CA GLN A 28 -22.70 36.26 -1.92
C GLN A 28 -23.39 37.59 -1.57
N ALA A 29 -22.65 38.52 -0.96
CA ALA A 29 -22.99 39.94 -0.84
C ALA A 29 -21.71 40.79 -0.64
N LYS A 30 -21.66 41.96 -1.29
CA LYS A 30 -20.64 43.05 -1.22
C LYS A 30 -21.37 44.34 -1.68
N PRO A 31 -20.98 45.58 -1.31
CA PRO A 31 -19.62 46.17 -1.45
C PRO A 31 -19.12 47.01 -0.22
N GLN A 32 -17.80 47.16 0.05
CA GLN A 32 -16.84 48.26 -0.29
C GLN A 32 -17.12 49.67 0.31
N PRO A 33 -16.12 50.60 0.38
CA PRO A 33 -14.76 50.50 0.94
C PRO A 33 -14.38 51.77 1.77
N LYS A 34 -13.07 51.99 2.05
CA LYS A 34 -12.30 53.24 2.39
C LYS A 34 -11.26 52.96 3.50
N ASP A 35 -10.10 53.63 3.64
CA ASP A 35 -9.21 54.45 2.78
C ASP A 35 -7.79 54.40 3.45
N GLU A 36 -6.67 54.50 2.70
CA GLU A 36 -5.28 54.47 3.23
C GLU A 36 -4.68 55.87 3.47
N PRO A 37 -3.71 56.02 4.40
CA PRO A 37 -2.29 56.27 4.03
C PRO A 37 -1.28 55.49 4.92
N LYS A 38 -0.07 55.05 4.52
CA LYS A 38 1.06 55.54 3.67
C LYS A 38 2.20 56.27 4.43
N LEU A 39 3.43 56.12 3.87
CA LEU A 39 4.76 56.69 4.20
C LEU A 39 5.61 55.78 5.12
N GLU A 40 6.66 55.12 4.61
CA GLU A 40 8.03 55.62 4.30
C GLU A 40 8.89 55.79 5.57
N ALA A 41 9.81 54.89 5.94
CA ALA A 41 11.00 54.33 5.26
C ALA A 41 12.30 55.13 5.51
N GLN A 42 13.29 54.49 6.16
CA GLN A 42 14.70 54.87 6.07
C GLN A 42 15.63 53.70 6.43
N GLU A 43 16.76 53.62 5.74
CA GLU A 43 17.78 52.58 5.89
C GLU A 43 18.90 53.05 6.85
N THR A 44 19.61 52.12 7.48
CA THR A 44 20.93 52.40 8.05
C THR A 44 21.89 51.24 7.82
N GLU A 45 22.99 51.55 7.15
CA GLU A 45 23.99 50.59 6.67
C GLU A 45 25.05 50.19 7.73
N LEU A 46 25.55 48.96 7.55
CA LEU A 46 26.94 48.51 7.71
C LEU A 46 27.62 48.53 9.11
N LYS A 47 28.11 47.36 9.52
CA LYS A 47 29.52 46.97 9.29
C LYS A 47 29.82 45.47 9.48
N HIS A 48 30.86 44.99 8.78
CA HIS A 48 31.56 43.73 9.07
C HIS A 48 32.33 43.83 10.39
N ASP A 49 32.58 42.67 11.01
CA ASP A 49 33.94 42.27 11.38
C ASP A 49 34.11 40.79 10.97
N ASP A 50 35.18 40.47 10.25
CA ASP A 50 35.49 39.13 9.75
C ASP A 50 36.29 38.32 10.78
N LEU A 51 35.97 37.03 10.92
CA LEU A 51 36.84 36.04 11.55
C LEU A 51 36.82 34.74 10.73
N ASP A 52 37.97 34.41 10.13
CA ASP A 52 38.18 33.18 9.37
C ASP A 52 37.88 31.92 10.19
N HIS A 53 37.34 30.89 9.53
CA HIS A 53 37.31 29.54 10.08
C HIS A 53 37.69 28.51 9.01
N ASP A 54 38.71 27.70 9.30
CA ASP A 54 39.34 26.77 8.35
C ASP A 54 38.37 25.83 7.63
N VAL A 55 38.57 25.68 6.32
CA VAL A 55 37.85 24.72 5.47
C VAL A 55 38.36 23.30 5.76
N LEU A 56 37.78 22.67 6.78
CA LEU A 56 37.89 21.23 7.04
C LEU A 56 37.06 20.44 6.02
N SER A 57 37.64 19.40 5.44
CA SER A 57 36.93 18.54 4.47
C SER A 57 35.80 17.74 5.12
N ASP A 58 34.75 17.48 4.33
CA ASP A 58 33.49 16.86 4.79
C ASP A 58 33.67 15.59 5.64
N GLU A 59 34.64 14.73 5.33
CA GLU A 59 34.89 13.50 6.10
C GLU A 59 35.45 13.80 7.50
N ALA A 60 36.28 14.83 7.64
CA ALA A 60 36.79 15.27 8.94
C ALA A 60 35.67 15.92 9.77
N LEU A 61 34.83 16.75 9.14
CA LEU A 61 33.66 17.37 9.77
C LEU A 61 32.65 16.31 10.23
N ALA A 62 32.35 15.30 9.40
CA ALA A 62 31.46 14.19 9.73
C ALA A 62 31.97 13.36 10.92
N ARG A 63 33.29 13.10 11.00
CA ARG A 63 33.88 12.42 12.16
C ARG A 63 33.82 13.27 13.44
N LYS A 64 33.96 14.60 13.35
CA LYS A 64 33.81 15.51 14.49
C LYS A 64 32.36 15.53 14.99
N LEU A 65 31.38 15.66 14.10
CA LEU A 65 29.95 15.62 14.43
C LEU A 65 29.54 14.28 15.06
N GLN A 66 30.04 13.15 14.56
CA GLN A 66 29.79 11.85 15.17
C GLN A 66 30.39 11.76 16.59
N ALA A 67 31.60 12.28 16.81
CA ALA A 67 32.20 12.31 18.14
C ALA A 67 31.42 13.20 19.12
N GLU A 68 30.91 14.36 18.66
CA GLU A 68 30.08 15.27 19.44
C GLU A 68 28.71 14.65 19.79
N TRP A 69 28.10 13.88 18.88
CA TRP A 69 26.90 13.07 19.19
C TRP A 69 27.18 11.93 20.17
N ASP A 70 28.28 11.18 19.98
CA ASP A 70 28.69 10.12 20.90
C ASP A 70 29.01 10.66 22.31
N GLU A 71 29.43 11.92 22.43
CA GLU A 71 29.64 12.64 23.70
C GLU A 71 28.30 13.10 24.31
N ALA A 72 27.38 13.62 23.49
CA ALA A 72 26.04 14.04 23.91
C ALA A 72 25.19 12.88 24.44
N ASP A 73 25.21 11.71 23.79
CA ASP A 73 24.52 10.49 24.27
C ASP A 73 25.09 10.00 25.61
N ARG A 74 26.40 10.19 25.85
CA ARG A 74 27.04 9.90 27.14
C ARG A 74 26.64 10.93 28.22
N ALA A 75 26.53 12.20 27.88
CA ALA A 75 26.02 13.24 28.78
C ALA A 75 24.54 13.00 29.16
N ALA A 76 23.69 12.66 28.19
CA ALA A 76 22.28 12.29 28.40
C ALA A 76 22.14 11.00 29.23
N SER A 77 23.07 10.05 29.11
CA SER A 77 23.12 8.84 29.93
C SER A 77 23.58 9.11 31.39
N ALA A 78 24.18 10.27 31.66
CA ALA A 78 24.73 10.63 32.98
C ALA A 78 23.77 11.49 33.84
N SER A 79 22.66 11.99 33.29
CA SER A 79 21.76 12.95 33.95
C SER A 79 20.54 12.33 34.65
N ALA A 80 20.48 11.00 34.79
CA ALA A 80 19.43 10.33 35.57
C ALA A 80 19.64 10.53 37.10
N PRO A 81 18.69 11.12 37.84
CA PRO A 81 18.91 11.52 39.23
C PRO A 81 18.93 10.31 40.18
N THR A 82 20.00 10.21 40.97
CA THR A 82 20.13 9.28 42.11
C THR A 82 20.00 10.06 43.42
N PRO A 83 19.19 9.62 44.41
CA PRO A 83 19.02 10.37 45.65
C PRO A 83 20.28 10.34 46.53
N SER A 84 20.75 11.52 46.94
CA SER A 84 21.98 11.72 47.71
C SER A 84 21.83 11.31 49.20
N PRO A 85 22.87 10.70 49.81
CA PRO A 85 22.88 10.38 51.23
C PRO A 85 23.37 11.56 52.09
N SER A 86 22.69 11.82 53.22
CA SER A 86 23.21 12.70 54.27
C SER A 86 23.95 11.91 55.36
N LYS A 87 25.04 12.47 55.90
CA LYS A 87 25.80 11.89 57.02
C LYS A 87 25.81 12.84 58.21
N ALA A 88 25.27 12.39 59.34
CA ALA A 88 25.57 12.92 60.67
C ALA A 88 25.46 11.79 61.72
N ALA A 89 26.37 11.79 62.68
CA ALA A 89 26.47 10.88 63.83
C ALA A 89 27.28 11.59 64.94
N PRO A 90 27.34 11.12 66.21
CA PRO A 90 26.76 9.89 66.81
C PRO A 90 25.63 10.25 67.84
N THR A 91 25.35 9.68 69.03
CA THR A 91 26.06 8.74 69.94
C THR A 91 25.14 8.12 71.02
N THR A 92 25.58 6.99 71.59
CA THR A 92 25.32 6.46 72.97
C THR A 92 23.93 5.97 73.45
N LYS A 93 23.96 4.71 73.95
CA LYS A 93 23.31 4.14 75.18
C LYS A 93 21.81 3.74 75.20
N ALA A 94 21.60 2.43 75.00
CA ALA A 94 20.97 1.44 75.90
C ALA A 94 19.84 1.81 76.91
N SER A 95 18.77 1.00 76.92
CA SER A 95 18.24 0.30 78.11
C SER A 95 17.24 -0.84 77.76
N GLU A 96 17.06 -1.78 78.70
CA GLU A 96 16.34 -3.06 78.64
C GLU A 96 14.78 -3.03 78.56
N GLU A 97 14.19 -4.26 78.46
CA GLU A 97 12.84 -4.70 78.92
C GLU A 97 11.56 -4.05 78.28
N ALA A 98 10.38 -4.68 78.18
CA ALA A 98 9.87 -6.07 78.27
C ALA A 98 8.51 -6.13 77.46
N ALA A 99 7.60 -7.11 77.47
CA ALA A 99 7.37 -8.36 78.23
C ALA A 99 6.46 -9.36 77.44
N LEU A 100 5.92 -10.37 78.15
CA LEU A 100 4.83 -11.31 77.78
C LEU A 100 3.62 -11.07 78.74
N PRO A 101 2.45 -11.77 78.75
CA PRO A 101 2.12 -13.15 78.28
C PRO A 101 0.72 -13.28 77.59
N GLU A 102 0.01 -14.42 77.40
CA GLU A 102 0.18 -15.83 77.86
C GLU A 102 -0.45 -16.88 76.90
N HIS A 103 -0.35 -18.17 77.25
CA HIS A 103 -0.77 -19.38 76.48
C HIS A 103 -2.20 -19.90 76.83
N ILE A 104 -2.56 -21.08 76.25
CA ILE A 104 -3.66 -22.07 76.55
C ILE A 104 -4.71 -22.16 75.39
N LYS A 105 -5.03 -23.33 74.78
CA LYS A 105 -4.54 -24.73 74.96
C LYS A 105 -4.74 -25.67 73.72
N GLN A 106 -4.28 -26.91 73.91
CA GLN A 106 -4.59 -28.23 73.30
C GLN A 106 -6.01 -28.46 72.71
N GLU A 107 -6.32 -29.47 71.86
CA GLU A 107 -5.59 -30.46 71.02
C GLU A 107 -6.62 -31.22 70.15
N THR A 108 -6.28 -31.67 68.92
CA THR A 108 -6.59 -33.02 68.34
C THR A 108 -6.13 -33.15 66.88
N ASN A 109 -5.94 -34.39 66.40
CA ASN A 109 -5.36 -34.73 65.09
C ASN A 109 -6.36 -34.67 63.93
N ILE A 110 -5.84 -34.53 62.69
CA ILE A 110 -5.83 -35.58 61.65
C ILE A 110 -4.73 -35.26 60.62
N GLU A 111 -4.30 -36.26 59.84
CA GLU A 111 -3.09 -36.26 59.02
C GLU A 111 -3.24 -35.54 57.67
N GLU A 112 -2.13 -35.01 57.12
CA GLU A 112 -1.80 -35.17 55.69
C GLU A 112 -0.28 -35.02 55.45
N GLU A 113 0.25 -35.62 54.38
CA GLU A 113 1.69 -35.88 54.21
C GLU A 113 2.49 -34.80 53.48
N THR A 114 3.82 -34.91 53.57
CA THR A 114 4.79 -33.90 53.14
C THR A 114 5.18 -33.97 51.65
N SER A 115 5.34 -32.80 51.02
CA SER A 115 6.43 -32.56 50.06
C SER A 115 6.75 -31.07 49.95
N THR A 116 7.99 -30.73 49.56
CA THR A 116 8.58 -29.38 49.72
C THR A 116 8.61 -28.55 48.42
N PRO A 117 8.61 -27.20 48.52
CA PRO A 117 8.47 -26.31 47.36
C PRO A 117 9.78 -26.06 46.60
N VAL A 118 9.69 -25.80 45.29
CA VAL A 118 10.82 -25.42 44.42
C VAL A 118 10.49 -24.18 43.58
N SER A 119 11.36 -23.18 43.68
CA SER A 119 11.63 -22.03 42.77
C SER A 119 10.53 -21.52 41.83
N ALA A 120 10.13 -20.26 42.02
CA ALA A 120 9.26 -19.54 41.08
C ALA A 120 9.94 -19.25 39.71
N PRO A 121 9.17 -19.20 38.60
CA PRO A 121 9.61 -18.75 37.29
C PRO A 121 9.38 -17.23 37.05
N ALA A 122 9.82 -16.73 35.89
CA ALA A 122 9.93 -15.30 35.56
C ALA A 122 8.63 -14.62 35.07
N ALA A 123 8.72 -13.29 34.86
CA ALA A 123 7.60 -12.38 34.63
C ALA A 123 6.74 -12.65 33.37
N ALA A 124 5.45 -12.32 33.48
CA ALA A 124 4.43 -12.49 32.44
C ALA A 124 4.40 -11.32 31.41
N PRO A 125 3.93 -11.56 30.18
CA PRO A 125 3.76 -10.51 29.16
C PRO A 125 2.58 -9.58 29.46
N ILE A 126 2.69 -8.33 29.03
CA ILE A 126 1.67 -7.29 29.25
C ILE A 126 0.49 -7.48 28.29
N ASN A 127 -0.69 -7.81 28.81
CA ASN A 127 -1.94 -7.84 28.05
C ASN A 127 -2.46 -6.39 27.83
N PRO A 128 -2.70 -5.93 26.58
CA PRO A 128 -3.19 -4.57 26.29
C PRO A 128 -4.51 -4.19 26.99
N PHE A 129 -5.35 -5.17 27.36
CA PHE A 129 -6.62 -4.93 28.04
C PHE A 129 -6.49 -4.74 29.57
N ALA A 130 -5.32 -5.00 30.16
CA ALA A 130 -5.13 -5.00 31.63
C ALA A 130 -5.33 -3.64 32.32
N GLY A 131 -5.30 -2.53 31.57
CA GLY A 131 -5.45 -1.16 32.11
C GLY A 131 -6.84 -0.80 32.64
N LEU A 132 -7.86 -1.65 32.45
CA LEU A 132 -9.26 -1.34 32.76
C LEU A 132 -9.71 -1.69 34.19
N GLY A 133 -8.86 -2.32 35.02
CA GLY A 133 -9.31 -2.96 36.25
C GLY A 133 -8.38 -2.83 37.47
N LYS A 134 -8.14 -1.60 37.97
CA LYS A 134 -7.74 -1.31 39.38
C LYS A 134 -7.63 0.19 39.72
N LYS A 135 -8.75 0.82 40.10
CA LYS A 135 -8.81 1.91 41.09
C LYS A 135 -10.11 1.79 41.87
N ASN A 136 -10.06 1.93 43.21
CA ASN A 136 -11.23 1.75 44.07
C ASN A 136 -12.16 2.98 44.00
N THR A 137 -13.14 2.93 43.11
CA THR A 137 -14.30 3.84 43.12
C THR A 137 -15.49 3.09 42.53
N LEU A 138 -16.68 3.25 43.12
CA LEU A 138 -17.90 2.54 42.72
C LEU A 138 -18.47 3.07 41.38
N SER A 139 -17.76 2.81 40.29
CA SER A 139 -18.32 2.87 38.95
C SER A 139 -19.02 1.55 38.63
N LEU A 140 -20.25 1.64 38.12
CA LEU A 140 -21.04 0.49 37.70
C LEU A 140 -20.44 -0.05 36.38
N GLN A 141 -19.48 -0.97 36.50
CA GLN A 141 -18.80 -1.57 35.35
C GLN A 141 -19.82 -2.21 34.43
N SER A 142 -19.78 -1.84 33.15
CA SER A 142 -20.73 -2.32 32.16
C SER A 142 -20.50 -3.81 31.89
N ALA A 143 -21.50 -4.64 32.17
CA ALA A 143 -21.54 -6.09 31.90
C ALA A 143 -21.65 -6.40 30.39
N THR A 144 -20.76 -5.79 29.61
CA THR A 144 -20.61 -5.83 28.15
C THR A 144 -19.31 -6.50 27.73
N ALA A 145 -18.42 -6.82 28.68
CA ALA A 145 -17.19 -7.56 28.42
C ALA A 145 -17.38 -9.07 28.62
N ASP A 146 -17.94 -9.46 29.77
CA ASP A 146 -17.76 -10.78 30.42
C ASP A 146 -17.97 -12.03 29.54
N GLU A 147 -18.91 -12.03 28.59
CA GLU A 147 -19.11 -13.14 27.65
C GLU A 147 -18.06 -13.16 26.53
N ASP A 148 -17.69 -12.00 25.99
CA ASP A 148 -16.68 -11.88 24.92
C ASP A 148 -15.24 -11.87 25.48
N THR A 149 -15.05 -11.61 26.78
CA THR A 149 -13.73 -11.64 27.47
C THR A 149 -12.96 -12.93 27.18
N ILE A 150 -13.63 -14.09 27.24
CA ILE A 150 -13.03 -15.41 26.93
C ILE A 150 -12.43 -15.45 25.51
N THR A 151 -13.02 -14.74 24.54
CA THR A 151 -12.50 -14.62 23.17
C THR A 151 -11.36 -13.60 23.07
N TYR A 152 -11.35 -12.57 23.91
CA TYR A 152 -10.27 -11.57 24.02
C TYR A 152 -9.05 -12.05 24.85
N ASP A 153 -9.21 -13.07 25.69
CA ASP A 153 -8.10 -13.65 26.49
C ASP A 153 -7.24 -14.66 25.70
N ILE A 154 -7.67 -15.10 24.51
CA ILE A 154 -6.93 -16.09 23.70
C ILE A 154 -5.62 -15.47 23.16
N PRO A 155 -4.43 -15.97 23.54
CA PRO A 155 -3.16 -15.30 23.29
C PRO A 155 -2.58 -15.65 21.90
N PHE A 156 -3.24 -15.21 20.83
CA PHE A 156 -2.86 -15.57 19.46
C PHE A 156 -1.46 -15.09 19.02
N ASP A 157 -0.89 -14.06 19.66
CA ASP A 157 0.48 -13.54 19.43
C ASP A 157 1.61 -14.48 19.93
N GLN A 158 1.26 -15.63 20.51
CA GLN A 158 2.21 -16.72 20.80
C GLN A 158 2.67 -17.44 19.52
N SER A 159 3.80 -18.14 19.59
CA SER A 159 4.28 -18.95 18.45
C SER A 159 3.30 -20.09 18.14
N PRO A 160 3.01 -20.42 16.87
CA PRO A 160 2.12 -21.53 16.52
C PRO A 160 2.62 -22.91 17.00
N LEU A 161 3.90 -23.01 17.35
CA LEU A 161 4.52 -24.22 17.91
C LEU A 161 4.22 -24.40 19.42
N THR A 162 3.91 -23.33 20.14
CA THR A 162 3.52 -23.36 21.57
C THR A 162 2.01 -23.22 21.76
N PHE A 163 1.32 -22.56 20.82
CA PHE A 163 -0.14 -22.37 20.89
C PHE A 163 -0.90 -23.66 20.52
N ASP A 164 -1.73 -24.13 21.45
CA ASP A 164 -2.65 -25.26 21.24
C ASP A 164 -4.12 -24.79 21.15
N PRO A 165 -4.77 -24.91 19.97
CA PRO A 165 -6.21 -24.68 19.81
C PRO A 165 -7.08 -25.52 20.77
N GLN A 166 -6.67 -26.74 21.12
CA GLN A 166 -7.53 -27.71 21.82
C GLN A 166 -7.85 -27.31 23.27
N ILE A 167 -7.06 -26.41 23.86
CA ILE A 167 -7.32 -25.82 25.18
C ILE A 167 -8.55 -24.90 25.13
N TYR A 168 -8.70 -24.10 24.07
CA TYR A 168 -9.70 -23.04 23.96
C TYR A 168 -10.98 -23.48 23.22
N ILE A 169 -10.88 -24.45 22.32
CA ILE A 169 -11.99 -24.93 21.49
C ILE A 169 -13.21 -25.46 22.28
N PRO A 170 -13.07 -26.20 23.40
CA PRO A 170 -14.23 -26.70 24.16
C PRO A 170 -15.11 -25.57 24.71
N GLU A 171 -14.49 -24.51 25.22
CA GLU A 171 -15.20 -23.36 25.77
C GLU A 171 -15.79 -22.48 24.66
N LEU A 172 -15.04 -22.24 23.57
CA LEU A 172 -15.57 -21.59 22.38
C LEU A 172 -16.78 -22.32 21.79
N LYS A 173 -16.73 -23.66 21.69
CA LYS A 173 -17.88 -24.47 21.22
C LYS A 173 -19.08 -24.39 22.15
N LYS A 174 -18.87 -24.29 23.47
CA LYS A 174 -19.94 -24.01 24.46
C LYS A 174 -20.57 -22.63 24.24
N GLN A 175 -19.78 -21.60 23.91
CA GLN A 175 -20.32 -20.28 23.53
C GLN A 175 -21.12 -20.37 22.22
N TRP A 176 -20.51 -20.87 21.14
CA TRP A 176 -21.11 -20.93 19.81
C TRP A 176 -22.37 -21.79 19.74
N ALA A 177 -22.52 -22.81 20.59
CA ALA A 177 -23.75 -23.60 20.71
C ALA A 177 -25.00 -22.75 21.04
N THR A 178 -24.82 -21.61 21.72
CA THR A 178 -25.89 -20.64 22.01
C THR A 178 -26.34 -19.90 20.74
N ASP A 179 -25.44 -19.70 19.78
CA ASP A 179 -25.63 -18.91 18.57
C ASP A 179 -25.51 -19.75 17.29
N ASN A 180 -26.35 -20.78 17.21
CA ASN A 180 -26.50 -21.67 16.04
C ASN A 180 -25.24 -22.51 15.68
N GLY A 181 -24.24 -22.59 16.55
CA GLY A 181 -23.04 -23.41 16.37
C GLY A 181 -21.96 -22.78 15.48
N HIS A 182 -22.07 -21.50 15.13
CA HIS A 182 -21.14 -20.81 14.21
C HIS A 182 -20.18 -19.87 14.93
N ALA A 183 -18.96 -19.74 14.38
CA ALA A 183 -17.93 -18.86 14.94
C ALA A 183 -18.36 -17.38 14.98
N THR A 184 -18.09 -16.73 16.12
CA THR A 184 -18.40 -15.32 16.40
C THR A 184 -17.44 -14.36 15.69
N TYR A 185 -17.94 -13.19 15.29
CA TYR A 185 -17.15 -12.13 14.65
C TYR A 185 -16.17 -11.45 15.63
N ALA A 186 -16.43 -11.53 16.94
CA ALA A 186 -15.50 -11.15 18.00
C ALA A 186 -14.13 -11.84 17.87
N LEU A 187 -14.09 -13.14 17.49
CA LEU A 187 -12.86 -13.90 17.29
C LEU A 187 -11.96 -13.28 16.19
N LEU A 188 -12.58 -12.91 15.07
CA LEU A 188 -11.90 -12.29 13.94
C LEU A 188 -11.54 -10.81 14.23
N THR A 189 -12.40 -10.12 14.97
CA THR A 189 -12.14 -8.76 15.49
C THR A 189 -10.92 -8.74 16.42
N HIS A 190 -10.81 -9.69 17.36
CA HIS A 190 -9.66 -9.80 18.24
C HIS A 190 -8.36 -10.04 17.45
N CYS A 191 -8.39 -10.98 16.49
CA CYS A 191 -7.28 -11.20 15.53
C CYS A 191 -6.83 -9.90 14.86
N PHE A 192 -7.76 -9.10 14.34
CA PHE A 192 -7.46 -7.82 13.70
C PHE A 192 -6.87 -6.78 14.66
N VAL A 193 -7.26 -6.76 15.94
CA VAL A 193 -6.69 -5.85 16.96
C VAL A 193 -5.21 -6.16 17.22
N MET A 194 -4.84 -7.41 17.51
CA MET A 194 -3.43 -7.78 17.75
C MET A 194 -2.55 -7.63 16.50
N VAL A 195 -3.11 -7.93 15.33
CA VAL A 195 -2.43 -7.70 14.05
C VAL A 195 -2.19 -6.21 13.80
N ASN A 196 -3.13 -5.33 14.19
CA ASN A 196 -2.99 -3.87 14.05
C ASN A 196 -2.09 -3.24 15.13
N SER A 197 -1.90 -3.86 16.30
CA SER A 197 -0.97 -3.37 17.34
C SER A 197 0.50 -3.70 17.04
N THR A 198 0.77 -4.57 16.06
CA THR A 198 2.09 -5.18 15.84
C THR A 198 2.66 -4.87 14.46
N GLN A 199 3.87 -4.31 14.39
CA GLN A 199 4.55 -4.03 13.12
C GLN A 199 5.34 -5.23 12.56
N SER A 200 5.63 -6.24 13.38
CA SER A 200 6.41 -7.42 12.95
C SER A 200 5.58 -8.36 12.07
N ARG A 201 5.93 -8.46 10.79
CA ARG A 201 5.24 -9.34 9.83
C ARG A 201 5.25 -10.82 10.23
N ILE A 202 6.25 -11.28 11.00
CA ILE A 202 6.30 -12.66 11.50
C ILE A 202 5.17 -12.88 12.53
N LYS A 203 5.06 -12.00 13.54
CA LYS A 203 3.95 -12.03 14.50
C LYS A 203 2.59 -11.93 13.81
N ILE A 204 2.43 -11.05 12.81
CA ILE A 204 1.19 -10.96 12.03
C ILE A 204 0.83 -12.30 11.36
N VAL A 205 1.80 -13.02 10.77
CA VAL A 205 1.57 -14.36 10.22
C VAL A 205 1.17 -15.34 11.33
N ASP A 206 1.90 -15.34 12.44
CA ASP A 206 1.71 -16.30 13.53
C ASP A 206 0.33 -16.12 14.22
N THR A 207 -0.09 -14.87 14.47
CA THR A 207 -1.44 -14.53 14.95
C THR A 207 -2.52 -15.04 13.98
N LEU A 208 -2.36 -14.80 12.67
CA LEU A 208 -3.30 -15.29 11.65
C LEU A 208 -3.32 -16.82 11.59
N VAL A 209 -2.17 -17.49 11.69
CA VAL A 209 -2.07 -18.96 11.75
C VAL A 209 -2.86 -19.49 12.94
N ASN A 210 -2.67 -18.93 14.12
CA ASN A 210 -3.35 -19.40 15.33
C ASN A 210 -4.88 -19.17 15.25
N THR A 211 -5.33 -18.02 14.74
CA THR A 211 -6.78 -17.78 14.51
C THR A 211 -7.36 -18.75 13.47
N LEU A 212 -6.67 -18.99 12.35
CA LEU A 212 -7.13 -19.95 11.33
C LEU A 212 -7.18 -21.39 11.87
N ARG A 213 -6.21 -21.81 12.70
CA ARG A 213 -6.18 -23.14 13.35
C ARG A 213 -7.37 -23.35 14.29
N VAL A 214 -7.71 -22.34 15.11
CA VAL A 214 -8.92 -22.38 15.96
C VAL A 214 -10.20 -22.51 15.12
N ILE A 215 -10.27 -21.89 13.94
CA ILE A 215 -11.42 -22.04 13.04
C ILE A 215 -11.43 -23.43 12.36
N ILE A 216 -10.28 -23.95 11.92
CA ILE A 216 -10.16 -25.28 11.27
C ILE A 216 -10.59 -26.42 12.22
N GLU A 217 -10.14 -26.42 13.47
CA GLU A 217 -10.51 -27.43 14.47
C GLU A 217 -11.88 -27.11 15.14
N GLY A 218 -12.34 -25.86 15.01
CA GLY A 218 -13.54 -25.30 15.62
C GLY A 218 -14.81 -25.44 14.78
N ASP A 219 -14.90 -24.63 13.71
CA ASP A 219 -16.01 -24.53 12.75
C ASP A 219 -15.44 -24.36 11.33
N PRO A 220 -15.17 -25.47 10.61
CA PRO A 220 -14.63 -25.44 9.25
C PRO A 220 -15.47 -24.62 8.25
N GLN A 221 -16.79 -24.50 8.46
CA GLN A 221 -17.67 -23.79 7.54
C GLN A 221 -17.44 -22.27 7.58
N SER A 222 -17.01 -21.73 8.72
CA SER A 222 -16.69 -20.31 8.88
C SER A 222 -15.32 -19.93 8.31
N LEU A 223 -14.47 -20.88 7.91
CA LEU A 223 -13.12 -20.62 7.39
C LEU A 223 -13.13 -19.81 6.09
N LEU A 224 -13.97 -20.17 5.11
CA LEU A 224 -14.06 -19.45 3.84
C LEU A 224 -14.58 -18.00 4.02
N PRO A 225 -15.69 -17.75 4.76
CA PRO A 225 -16.07 -16.40 5.18
C PRO A 225 -14.96 -15.63 5.91
N ALA A 226 -14.21 -16.26 6.82
CA ALA A 226 -13.12 -15.61 7.55
C ALA A 226 -11.97 -15.17 6.62
N VAL A 227 -11.57 -16.01 5.66
CA VAL A 227 -10.54 -15.68 4.66
C VAL A 227 -10.97 -14.52 3.77
N TRP A 228 -12.22 -14.48 3.32
CA TRP A 228 -12.74 -13.36 2.54
C TRP A 228 -12.77 -12.05 3.33
N LEU A 229 -13.30 -12.07 4.56
CA LEU A 229 -13.33 -10.91 5.45
C LEU A 229 -11.92 -10.40 5.78
N ALA A 230 -11.00 -11.28 6.16
CA ALA A 230 -9.61 -10.93 6.47
C ALA A 230 -8.78 -10.48 5.26
N THR A 231 -9.15 -10.89 4.03
CA THR A 231 -8.56 -10.35 2.80
C THR A 231 -9.29 -9.13 2.25
N ASN A 232 -10.33 -8.65 2.96
CA ASN A 232 -11.14 -7.48 2.61
C ASN A 232 -11.59 -7.57 1.13
N SER A 233 -12.19 -8.71 0.77
CA SER A 233 -12.70 -9.03 -0.56
C SER A 233 -13.92 -9.92 -0.41
N ILE A 234 -14.90 -9.85 -1.32
CA ILE A 234 -16.17 -10.60 -1.20
C ILE A 234 -16.26 -11.71 -2.25
N SER A 235 -15.55 -11.55 -3.36
CA SER A 235 -15.50 -12.47 -4.49
C SER A 235 -14.18 -12.28 -5.27
N PRO A 236 -13.86 -13.18 -6.22
CA PRO A 236 -12.76 -12.97 -7.16
C PRO A 236 -13.01 -11.77 -8.10
N PRO A 237 -11.98 -11.03 -8.55
CA PRO A 237 -12.18 -9.79 -9.33
C PRO A 237 -12.87 -9.98 -10.69
N TYR A 238 -12.91 -11.20 -11.23
CA TYR A 238 -13.63 -11.52 -12.46
C TYR A 238 -15.16 -11.62 -12.27
N ILE A 239 -15.67 -11.43 -11.05
CA ILE A 239 -17.10 -11.40 -10.73
C ILE A 239 -17.49 -9.97 -10.30
N ASP A 240 -18.40 -9.31 -11.04
CA ASP A 240 -18.86 -7.93 -10.83
C ASP A 240 -19.74 -7.77 -9.56
N MET A 241 -19.17 -8.03 -8.39
CA MET A 241 -19.78 -7.92 -7.05
C MET A 241 -19.12 -6.80 -6.23
N GLU A 242 -19.23 -5.57 -6.69
CA GLU A 242 -18.90 -4.39 -5.88
C GLU A 242 -19.95 -4.16 -4.77
N LEU A 243 -19.51 -3.70 -3.60
CA LEU A 243 -20.44 -3.23 -2.55
C LEU A 243 -21.30 -2.05 -3.03
N GLY A 244 -20.75 -1.18 -3.89
CA GLY A 244 -21.46 0.02 -4.38
C GLY A 244 -21.90 0.97 -3.26
N LEU A 245 -21.12 1.04 -2.17
CA LEU A 245 -21.38 1.91 -1.01
C LEU A 245 -20.58 3.20 -1.13
N GLY A 246 -21.28 4.33 -1.32
CA GLY A 246 -20.67 5.65 -1.13
C GLY A 246 -20.49 5.96 0.35
N GLY A 247 -19.44 6.70 0.72
CA GLY A 247 -19.17 7.08 2.12
C GLY A 247 -20.35 7.78 2.81
N SER A 248 -21.21 8.49 2.05
CA SER A 248 -22.44 9.10 2.54
C SER A 248 -23.47 8.11 3.12
N ALA A 249 -23.50 6.85 2.66
CA ALA A 249 -24.35 5.81 3.25
C ALA A 249 -23.84 5.40 4.63
N ILE A 250 -22.51 5.28 4.79
CA ILE A 250 -21.85 4.96 6.07
C ILE A 250 -21.99 6.14 7.03
N SER A 251 -21.80 7.38 6.55
CA SER A 251 -22.07 8.58 7.36
C SER A 251 -23.52 8.66 7.82
N LYS A 252 -24.50 8.34 6.97
CA LYS A 252 -25.93 8.28 7.39
C LYS A 252 -26.16 7.23 8.46
N ALA A 253 -25.60 6.03 8.30
CA ALA A 253 -25.72 4.95 9.29
C ALA A 253 -25.09 5.34 10.63
N LEU A 254 -23.88 5.93 10.65
CA LEU A 254 -23.23 6.39 11.88
C LEU A 254 -24.01 7.51 12.58
N LYS A 255 -24.56 8.48 11.82
CA LYS A 255 -25.42 9.54 12.41
C LYS A 255 -26.70 8.96 13.03
N LYS A 256 -27.36 8.03 12.34
CA LYS A 256 -28.62 7.41 12.79
C LYS A 256 -28.43 6.43 13.96
N VAL A 257 -27.39 5.61 13.93
CA VAL A 257 -27.13 4.61 14.97
C VAL A 257 -26.49 5.26 16.19
N CYS A 258 -25.45 6.10 16.01
CA CYS A 258 -24.67 6.65 17.12
C CYS A 258 -25.09 8.08 17.55
N GLY A 259 -26.15 8.64 16.96
CA GLY A 259 -26.70 9.95 17.37
C GLY A 259 -25.79 11.15 17.08
N LEU A 260 -24.90 11.06 16.10
CA LEU A 260 -23.92 12.12 15.79
C LEU A 260 -24.45 13.18 14.80
N ASP A 261 -24.11 14.44 15.06
CA ASP A 261 -24.35 15.54 14.13
C ASP A 261 -23.37 15.58 12.95
N SER A 262 -23.74 16.31 11.90
CA SER A 262 -22.90 16.50 10.71
C SER A 262 -21.54 17.16 10.99
N PRO A 263 -21.43 18.25 11.78
CA PRO A 263 -20.13 18.86 12.10
C PRO A 263 -19.32 17.99 13.07
N GLY A 264 -19.98 17.34 14.04
CA GLY A 264 -19.34 16.43 14.99
C GLY A 264 -18.68 15.23 14.31
N LEU A 265 -19.39 14.60 13.36
CA LEU A 265 -18.82 13.53 12.54
C LEU A 265 -17.62 14.01 11.71
N LYS A 266 -17.66 15.24 11.18
CA LYS A 266 -16.52 15.83 10.44
C LYS A 266 -15.32 16.05 11.38
N LYS A 267 -15.50 16.71 12.53
CA LYS A 267 -14.42 16.99 13.49
C LYS A 267 -13.78 15.70 14.05
N LEU A 268 -14.55 14.61 14.16
CA LEU A 268 -13.99 13.29 14.46
C LEU A 268 -13.19 12.70 13.27
N PHE A 269 -13.69 12.81 12.04
CA PHE A 269 -12.97 12.31 10.86
C PHE A 269 -11.66 13.08 10.60
N ASP A 270 -11.70 14.41 10.70
CA ASP A 270 -10.53 15.30 10.55
C ASP A 270 -9.46 15.00 11.63
N LYS A 271 -9.85 14.51 12.83
CA LYS A 271 -8.93 14.09 13.90
C LYS A 271 -8.31 12.71 13.70
N TYR A 272 -9.06 11.71 13.22
CA TYR A 272 -8.61 10.31 13.17
C TYR A 272 -8.20 9.80 11.78
N GLY A 273 -8.62 10.45 10.69
CA GLY A 273 -8.30 10.01 9.32
C GLY A 273 -8.79 8.60 8.97
N ASP A 274 -9.80 8.08 9.70
CA ASP A 274 -10.42 6.77 9.52
C ASP A 274 -11.92 6.80 9.84
N ALA A 275 -12.75 6.18 8.99
CA ALA A 275 -14.15 5.93 9.33
C ALA A 275 -14.30 4.86 10.44
N GLY A 276 -13.35 3.92 10.55
CA GLY A 276 -13.34 2.88 11.57
C GLY A 276 -13.12 3.42 12.98
N ASP A 277 -12.15 4.31 13.17
CA ASP A 277 -11.87 4.91 14.49
C ASP A 277 -12.92 5.95 14.89
N VAL A 278 -13.51 6.65 13.91
CA VAL A 278 -14.72 7.43 14.11
C VAL A 278 -15.88 6.55 14.59
N ALA A 279 -16.07 5.35 14.00
CA ALA A 279 -17.09 4.40 14.42
C ALA A 279 -16.83 3.78 15.80
N PHE A 280 -15.56 3.59 16.18
CA PHE A 280 -15.15 3.17 17.53
C PHE A 280 -15.53 4.23 18.57
N GLU A 281 -15.08 5.48 18.40
CA GLU A 281 -15.37 6.57 19.33
C GLU A 281 -16.87 6.92 19.37
N ALA A 282 -17.58 6.81 18.24
CA ALA A 282 -19.03 6.96 18.18
C ALA A 282 -19.76 5.89 19.01
N LYS A 283 -19.43 4.60 18.81
CA LYS A 283 -20.05 3.48 19.53
C LYS A 283 -19.69 3.50 21.04
N LYS A 284 -18.47 3.88 21.39
CA LYS A 284 -18.00 4.07 22.78
C LYS A 284 -18.83 5.10 23.54
N ARG A 285 -19.18 6.22 22.91
CA ARG A 285 -20.10 7.24 23.46
C ARG A 285 -21.56 6.74 23.57
N GLN A 286 -21.91 5.71 22.80
CA GLN A 286 -23.26 5.15 22.69
C GLN A 286 -23.52 3.94 23.61
N SER A 287 -22.61 3.60 24.54
CA SER A 287 -22.66 2.33 25.30
C SER A 287 -23.95 2.13 26.15
N LEU A 288 -24.68 3.21 26.43
CA LEU A 288 -25.95 3.22 27.19
C LEU A 288 -27.15 2.73 26.34
N THR A 289 -27.21 1.43 26.02
CA THR A 289 -28.37 0.81 25.35
C THR A 289 -29.01 -0.29 26.22
N LEU A 290 -30.32 -0.18 26.49
CA LEU A 290 -31.04 -1.06 27.42
C LEU A 290 -31.27 -2.52 26.93
N ARG A 291 -30.93 -2.85 25.68
CA ARG A 291 -31.16 -4.18 25.11
C ARG A 291 -29.97 -4.62 24.25
N LYS A 292 -29.22 -5.63 24.73
CA LYS A 292 -28.11 -6.26 23.99
C LYS A 292 -28.61 -6.85 22.65
N PRO A 293 -27.89 -6.64 21.52
CA PRO A 293 -28.18 -7.34 20.27
C PRO A 293 -27.70 -8.80 20.28
N LYS A 294 -28.19 -9.59 19.31
CA LYS A 294 -27.63 -10.92 19.00
C LYS A 294 -26.18 -10.74 18.50
N PRO A 295 -25.19 -11.57 18.89
CA PRO A 295 -23.83 -11.39 18.41
C PRO A 295 -23.74 -11.65 16.90
N LEU A 296 -22.80 -10.96 16.25
CA LEU A 296 -22.49 -11.17 14.85
C LEU A 296 -21.68 -12.46 14.68
N THR A 297 -22.08 -13.32 13.75
CA THR A 297 -21.26 -14.48 13.34
C THR A 297 -20.51 -14.17 12.05
N ILE A 298 -19.33 -14.77 11.86
CA ILE A 298 -18.46 -14.51 10.69
C ILE A 298 -19.24 -14.75 9.38
N LYS A 299 -20.00 -15.85 9.33
CA LYS A 299 -20.89 -16.21 8.22
C LYS A 299 -22.00 -15.19 7.99
N ALA A 300 -22.69 -14.71 9.02
CA ALA A 300 -23.77 -13.73 8.88
C ALA A 300 -23.28 -12.35 8.40
N VAL A 301 -22.08 -11.92 8.83
CA VAL A 301 -21.44 -10.70 8.32
C VAL A 301 -21.11 -10.85 6.84
N PHE A 302 -20.44 -11.94 6.44
CA PHE A 302 -20.11 -12.20 5.04
C PHE A 302 -21.35 -12.29 4.14
N GLU A 303 -22.37 -13.05 4.54
CA GLU A 303 -23.65 -13.12 3.82
C GLU A 303 -24.31 -11.74 3.67
N SER A 304 -24.20 -10.87 4.67
CA SER A 304 -24.77 -9.52 4.62
C SER A 304 -24.02 -8.63 3.62
N LEU A 305 -22.70 -8.77 3.50
CA LEU A 305 -21.90 -8.10 2.46
C LEU A 305 -22.26 -8.61 1.06
N VAL A 306 -22.47 -9.92 0.87
CA VAL A 306 -22.95 -10.50 -0.39
C VAL A 306 -24.35 -9.98 -0.74
N LYS A 307 -25.26 -9.88 0.24
CA LYS A 307 -26.61 -9.29 0.06
C LYS A 307 -26.54 -7.80 -0.30
N ILE A 308 -25.57 -7.04 0.23
CA ILE A 308 -25.30 -5.65 -0.16
C ILE A 308 -24.77 -5.56 -1.60
N ALA A 309 -23.82 -6.42 -2.01
CA ALA A 309 -23.26 -6.42 -3.36
C ALA A 309 -24.30 -6.80 -4.44
N ASN A 310 -25.11 -7.82 -4.18
CA ASN A 310 -26.15 -8.30 -5.11
C ASN A 310 -27.35 -7.35 -5.24
N ALA A 311 -27.54 -6.40 -4.31
CA ALA A 311 -28.59 -5.38 -4.41
C ALA A 311 -28.28 -4.36 -5.53
N LYS A 312 -28.81 -4.59 -6.74
CA LYS A 312 -28.73 -3.67 -7.90
C LYS A 312 -30.16 -3.21 -8.30
N GLY A 313 -30.30 -2.09 -9.01
CA GLY A 313 -31.59 -1.55 -9.49
C GLY A 313 -32.24 -0.46 -8.61
N HIS A 314 -33.48 -0.07 -8.93
CA HIS A 314 -34.21 1.00 -8.22
C HIS A 314 -34.49 0.63 -6.76
N GLY A 315 -34.37 1.58 -5.83
CA GLY A 315 -34.53 1.34 -4.39
C GLY A 315 -33.38 0.57 -3.71
N SER A 316 -32.42 0.02 -4.47
CA SER A 316 -31.28 -0.73 -3.92
C SER A 316 -30.47 0.06 -2.88
N VAL A 317 -30.31 1.37 -3.08
CA VAL A 317 -29.59 2.26 -2.14
C VAL A 317 -30.20 2.23 -0.73
N GLU A 318 -31.54 2.20 -0.62
CA GLU A 318 -32.24 2.12 0.67
C GLU A 318 -32.16 0.73 1.31
N VAL A 319 -32.08 -0.33 0.49
CA VAL A 319 -31.81 -1.69 0.98
C VAL A 319 -30.38 -1.77 1.52
N LYS A 320 -29.39 -1.29 0.77
CA LYS A 320 -27.99 -1.23 1.21
C LYS A 320 -27.83 -0.38 2.49
N GLN A 321 -28.47 0.80 2.56
CA GLN A 321 -28.42 1.64 3.76
C GLN A 321 -29.02 0.92 4.98
N ARG A 322 -30.18 0.26 4.85
CA ARG A 322 -30.79 -0.50 5.95
C ARG A 322 -29.95 -1.71 6.41
N LEU A 323 -29.25 -2.38 5.48
CA LEU A 323 -28.34 -3.48 5.82
C LEU A 323 -27.09 -2.97 6.56
N VAL A 324 -26.52 -1.83 6.15
CA VAL A 324 -25.40 -1.17 6.85
C VAL A 324 -25.81 -0.65 8.22
N GLU A 325 -26.97 0.00 8.34
CA GLU A 325 -27.54 0.43 9.62
C GLU A 325 -27.70 -0.75 10.59
N ARG A 326 -28.23 -1.88 10.12
CA ARG A 326 -28.35 -3.11 10.93
C ARG A 326 -26.99 -3.64 11.38
N LEU A 327 -25.99 -3.76 10.49
CA LEU A 327 -24.66 -4.26 10.85
C LEU A 327 -23.95 -3.40 11.92
N VAL A 328 -24.14 -2.06 11.87
CA VAL A 328 -23.55 -1.13 12.86
C VAL A 328 -24.40 -1.06 14.15
N GLN A 329 -25.69 -1.38 14.08
CA GLN A 329 -26.55 -1.54 15.25
C GLN A 329 -26.23 -2.84 16.01
N ASP A 330 -26.15 -3.97 15.31
CA ASP A 330 -26.02 -5.32 15.88
C ASP A 330 -24.60 -5.62 16.43
N SER A 331 -23.59 -4.83 16.07
CA SER A 331 -22.25 -4.91 16.69
C SER A 331 -22.34 -4.64 18.20
N ARG A 332 -21.82 -5.57 19.01
CA ARG A 332 -21.75 -5.46 20.47
C ARG A 332 -20.56 -4.61 20.88
N GLY A 333 -19.38 -4.91 20.30
CA GLY A 333 -18.13 -4.23 20.62
C GLY A 333 -17.91 -2.92 19.85
N ALA A 334 -17.24 -1.95 20.48
CA ALA A 334 -16.70 -0.79 19.78
C ALA A 334 -15.62 -1.22 18.74
N GLU A 335 -14.84 -2.27 19.04
CA GLU A 335 -13.91 -2.89 18.10
C GLU A 335 -14.63 -3.56 16.92
N GLU A 336 -15.74 -4.28 17.16
CA GLU A 336 -16.53 -4.87 16.06
C GLU A 336 -17.04 -3.77 15.12
N SER A 337 -17.56 -2.66 15.68
CA SER A 337 -17.98 -1.47 14.92
C SER A 337 -16.85 -0.91 14.05
N ARG A 338 -15.64 -0.77 14.60
CA ARG A 338 -14.43 -0.34 13.88
C ARG A 338 -14.16 -1.21 12.65
N TYR A 339 -14.09 -2.54 12.81
CA TYR A 339 -13.72 -3.42 11.71
C TYR A 339 -14.87 -3.69 10.72
N VAL A 340 -16.14 -3.68 11.17
CA VAL A 340 -17.31 -3.67 10.27
C VAL A 340 -17.26 -2.44 9.37
N VAL A 341 -17.07 -1.23 9.93
CA VAL A 341 -17.01 0.00 9.13
C VAL A 341 -15.78 0.03 8.22
N ARG A 342 -14.60 -0.40 8.68
CA ARG A 342 -13.41 -0.54 7.81
C ARG A 342 -13.64 -1.52 6.66
N THR A 343 -14.36 -2.62 6.88
CA THR A 343 -14.73 -3.59 5.83
C THR A 343 -15.71 -2.99 4.82
N LEU A 344 -16.70 -2.22 5.29
CA LEU A 344 -17.68 -1.52 4.44
C LEU A 344 -17.04 -0.39 3.59
N VAL A 345 -15.98 0.25 4.10
CA VAL A 345 -15.13 1.20 3.37
C VAL A 345 -14.11 0.47 2.47
N GLN A 346 -14.01 -0.85 2.55
CA GLN A 346 -13.00 -1.69 1.89
C GLN A 346 -11.55 -1.31 2.24
N HIS A 347 -11.31 -0.79 3.44
CA HIS A 347 -10.00 -0.39 3.95
C HIS A 347 -9.75 -0.95 5.36
N LEU A 348 -9.60 -2.28 5.45
CA LEU A 348 -9.41 -3.02 6.72
C LEU A 348 -8.17 -2.62 7.55
N ARG A 349 -7.14 -2.04 6.91
CA ARG A 349 -5.91 -1.45 7.50
C ARG A 349 -4.98 -2.36 8.32
N ILE A 350 -5.36 -3.61 8.61
CA ILE A 350 -4.59 -4.62 9.38
C ILE A 350 -3.20 -5.02 8.83
N GLY A 351 -2.61 -4.34 7.84
CA GLY A 351 -1.28 -4.66 7.29
C GLY A 351 -1.14 -6.03 6.56
N ALA A 352 -2.09 -6.95 6.74
CA ALA A 352 -2.10 -8.28 6.15
C ALA A 352 -2.40 -8.22 4.64
N VAL A 353 -1.36 -8.37 3.83
CA VAL A 353 -1.47 -8.52 2.37
C VAL A 353 -2.05 -9.89 2.02
N LYS A 354 -2.72 -10.05 0.87
CA LYS A 354 -3.25 -11.35 0.39
C LYS A 354 -2.20 -12.48 0.43
N THR A 355 -0.93 -12.18 0.12
CA THR A 355 0.20 -13.12 0.26
C THR A 355 0.43 -13.58 1.70
N THR A 356 0.25 -12.70 2.69
CA THR A 356 0.35 -13.04 4.12
C THR A 356 -0.76 -14.03 4.53
N MET A 357 -1.97 -13.88 3.98
CA MET A 357 -3.07 -14.82 4.22
C MET A 357 -2.77 -16.21 3.61
N LEU A 358 -2.22 -16.27 2.39
CA LEU A 358 -1.83 -17.54 1.76
C LEU A 358 -0.75 -18.28 2.58
N ILE A 359 0.21 -17.53 3.13
CA ILE A 359 1.23 -18.06 4.05
C ILE A 359 0.60 -18.58 5.35
N ALA A 360 -0.34 -17.82 5.93
CA ALA A 360 -1.02 -18.23 7.15
C ALA A 360 -1.88 -19.48 6.95
N LEU A 361 -2.58 -19.58 5.81
CA LEU A 361 -3.32 -20.78 5.41
C LEU A 361 -2.39 -21.99 5.25
N SER A 362 -1.30 -21.88 4.47
CA SER A 362 -0.39 -23.01 4.23
C SER A 362 0.26 -23.51 5.54
N ARG A 363 0.58 -22.63 6.47
CA ARG A 363 1.11 -23.00 7.80
C ARG A 363 0.04 -23.55 8.74
N ALA A 364 -1.19 -23.05 8.69
CA ALA A 364 -2.29 -23.56 9.51
C ALA A 364 -2.65 -25.02 9.14
N PHE A 365 -2.77 -25.32 7.83
CA PHE A 365 -3.05 -26.68 7.34
C PHE A 365 -1.90 -27.68 7.53
N LEU A 366 -0.67 -27.22 7.79
CA LEU A 366 0.44 -28.09 8.23
C LEU A 366 0.37 -28.49 9.71
N LEU A 367 -0.33 -27.72 10.56
CA LEU A 367 -0.30 -27.82 12.03
C LEU A 367 -1.63 -28.28 12.66
N SER A 368 -2.71 -28.24 11.88
CA SER A 368 -4.09 -28.50 12.32
C SER A 368 -4.90 -29.09 11.15
N LYS A 369 -5.79 -30.04 11.44
CA LYS A 369 -6.71 -30.66 10.47
C LYS A 369 -8.17 -30.55 10.92
N PRO A 370 -9.14 -30.44 9.98
CA PRO A 370 -10.55 -30.37 10.35
C PRO A 370 -11.06 -31.72 10.86
N PRO A 371 -12.12 -31.76 11.69
CA PRO A 371 -12.66 -33.00 12.22
C PRO A 371 -13.19 -33.92 11.10
N GLY A 372 -12.52 -35.05 10.87
CA GLY A 372 -12.90 -36.06 9.88
C GLY A 372 -12.09 -36.11 8.59
N ALA A 373 -11.10 -35.22 8.39
CA ALA A 373 -10.16 -35.32 7.28
C ALA A 373 -8.90 -36.12 7.65
N ASP A 374 -8.31 -36.80 6.66
CA ASP A 374 -7.07 -37.56 6.83
C ASP A 374 -6.01 -37.14 5.79
N PHE A 375 -5.15 -36.21 6.22
CA PHE A 375 -3.98 -35.74 5.47
C PHE A 375 -2.81 -35.49 6.45
N PRO A 376 -1.54 -35.56 5.98
CA PRO A 376 -0.38 -35.55 6.87
C PRO A 376 -0.11 -34.16 7.49
N THR A 377 -0.44 -34.02 8.78
CA THR A 377 -0.02 -32.90 9.64
C THR A 377 1.37 -33.15 10.23
N LYS A 378 2.15 -32.08 10.49
CA LYS A 378 3.49 -32.17 11.10
C LYS A 378 3.44 -31.92 12.61
N ASP A 379 4.13 -32.75 13.37
CA ASP A 379 4.08 -32.71 14.83
C ASP A 379 4.74 -31.47 15.43
N ARG A 380 3.98 -30.78 16.29
CA ARG A 380 4.36 -29.51 16.94
C ARG A 380 5.67 -29.67 17.75
N HIS A 381 5.81 -30.81 18.44
CA HIS A 381 6.99 -31.15 19.24
C HIS A 381 8.24 -31.51 18.44
N GLU A 382 8.11 -31.85 17.14
CA GLU A 382 9.27 -32.05 16.27
C GLU A 382 9.72 -30.72 15.68
N LEU A 383 8.77 -29.93 15.17
CA LEU A 383 9.02 -28.59 14.64
C LEU A 383 9.62 -27.64 15.68
N ALA A 384 9.23 -27.77 16.96
CA ALA A 384 9.81 -27.01 18.08
C ALA A 384 11.28 -27.33 18.39
N LYS A 385 11.81 -28.47 17.92
CA LYS A 385 13.23 -28.86 18.10
C LYS A 385 14.12 -28.36 16.95
N LEU A 386 13.53 -27.89 15.84
CA LEU A 386 14.28 -27.44 14.66
C LEU A 386 14.83 -26.02 14.82
N SER A 387 15.96 -25.75 14.17
CA SER A 387 16.47 -24.37 14.07
C SER A 387 15.57 -23.51 13.18
N LYS A 388 15.62 -22.19 13.37
CA LYS A 388 14.83 -21.21 12.57
C LYS A 388 15.08 -21.32 11.05
N GLN A 389 16.23 -21.85 10.62
CA GLN A 389 16.55 -22.08 9.21
C GLN A 389 15.84 -23.34 8.69
N GLN A 390 15.97 -24.47 9.38
CA GLN A 390 15.28 -25.72 9.04
C GLN A 390 13.76 -25.56 9.07
N LEU A 391 13.23 -24.76 10.00
CA LEU A 391 11.79 -24.45 10.06
C LEU A 391 11.32 -23.66 8.83
N ALA A 392 12.15 -22.76 8.29
CA ALA A 392 11.85 -22.04 7.05
C ALA A 392 11.92 -22.96 5.81
N GLU A 393 12.89 -23.88 5.78
CA GLU A 393 13.00 -24.92 4.75
C GLU A 393 11.79 -25.89 4.78
N VAL A 394 11.25 -26.18 5.95
CA VAL A 394 10.01 -26.95 6.13
C VAL A 394 8.76 -26.23 5.63
N TYR A 395 8.68 -24.89 5.77
CA TYR A 395 7.52 -24.11 5.35
C TYR A 395 7.56 -23.65 3.88
N SER A 396 8.74 -23.41 3.28
CA SER A 396 8.83 -22.83 1.93
C SER A 396 8.08 -23.64 0.85
N PRO A 397 8.22 -24.97 0.74
CA PRO A 397 7.53 -25.74 -0.31
C PRO A 397 6.00 -25.66 -0.19
N ALA A 398 5.46 -25.81 1.02
CA ALA A 398 4.03 -25.71 1.28
C ALA A 398 3.49 -24.29 1.02
N GLU A 399 4.26 -23.28 1.41
CA GLU A 399 3.98 -21.88 1.09
C GLU A 399 4.00 -21.62 -0.43
N GLU A 400 4.93 -22.20 -1.17
CA GLU A 400 5.06 -22.01 -2.62
C GLU A 400 4.01 -22.78 -3.42
N ILE A 401 3.61 -23.99 -3.00
CA ILE A 401 2.47 -24.73 -3.55
C ILE A 401 1.18 -23.91 -3.44
N VAL A 402 0.83 -23.41 -2.25
CA VAL A 402 -0.42 -22.63 -2.03
C VAL A 402 -0.38 -21.29 -2.78
N LYS A 403 0.79 -20.64 -2.88
CA LYS A 403 0.96 -19.41 -3.69
C LYS A 403 0.80 -19.70 -5.19
N ALA A 404 1.44 -20.75 -5.72
CA ALA A 404 1.35 -21.12 -7.14
C ALA A 404 -0.07 -21.55 -7.53
N CYS A 405 -0.72 -22.36 -6.69
CA CYS A 405 -2.13 -22.71 -6.79
C CYS A 405 -3.02 -21.46 -6.90
N PHE A 406 -2.94 -20.53 -5.94
CA PHE A 406 -3.75 -19.31 -5.96
C PHE A 406 -3.37 -18.34 -7.09
N ALA A 407 -2.15 -18.41 -7.60
CA ALA A 407 -1.73 -17.59 -8.73
C ALA A 407 -2.19 -18.16 -10.09
N ARG A 408 -2.31 -19.49 -10.22
CA ARG A 408 -2.96 -20.19 -11.34
C ARG A 408 -4.49 -20.02 -11.31
N ARG A 409 -5.10 -20.17 -10.12
CA ARG A 409 -6.57 -20.08 -9.89
C ARG A 409 -6.90 -19.16 -8.68
N PRO A 410 -7.05 -17.84 -8.89
CA PRO A 410 -7.17 -16.83 -7.81
C PRO A 410 -8.57 -16.74 -7.19
N ASN A 411 -9.08 -17.85 -6.65
CA ASN A 411 -10.39 -17.95 -6.02
C ASN A 411 -10.35 -18.74 -4.70
N TYR A 412 -10.71 -18.10 -3.59
CA TYR A 412 -10.78 -18.78 -2.29
C TYR A 412 -11.94 -19.79 -2.20
N ASN A 413 -13.01 -19.63 -3.00
CA ASN A 413 -14.13 -20.58 -3.03
C ASN A 413 -13.72 -21.96 -3.59
N ASP A 414 -12.65 -22.02 -4.40
CA ASP A 414 -12.08 -23.27 -4.91
C ASP A 414 -10.97 -23.79 -3.99
N LEU A 415 -10.07 -22.89 -3.58
CA LEU A 415 -8.88 -23.19 -2.78
C LEU A 415 -9.24 -23.70 -1.36
N VAL A 416 -10.13 -23.02 -0.63
CA VAL A 416 -10.37 -23.34 0.78
C VAL A 416 -11.09 -24.68 0.97
N PRO A 417 -12.15 -25.04 0.20
CA PRO A 417 -12.72 -26.38 0.27
C PRO A 417 -11.73 -27.48 -0.12
N THR A 418 -10.90 -27.25 -1.14
CA THR A 418 -9.89 -28.24 -1.55
C THR A 418 -8.83 -28.45 -0.46
N LEU A 419 -8.36 -27.38 0.19
CA LEU A 419 -7.47 -27.48 1.36
C LEU A 419 -8.12 -28.20 2.56
N LEU A 420 -9.44 -28.07 2.75
CA LEU A 420 -10.17 -28.79 3.81
C LEU A 420 -10.30 -30.30 3.52
N GLU A 421 -10.31 -30.70 2.24
CA GLU A 421 -10.32 -32.11 1.82
C GLU A 421 -8.93 -32.76 1.87
N ILE A 422 -7.94 -32.20 1.17
CA ILE A 422 -6.65 -32.85 0.89
C ILE A 422 -5.43 -32.23 1.62
N GLY A 423 -5.61 -31.12 2.33
CA GLY A 423 -4.50 -30.39 2.94
C GLY A 423 -3.55 -29.76 1.91
N VAL A 424 -2.27 -29.60 2.28
CA VAL A 424 -1.24 -29.01 1.40
C VAL A 424 -0.37 -30.12 0.79
N THR A 425 -0.86 -30.70 -0.31
CA THR A 425 -0.18 -31.73 -1.11
C THR A 425 0.01 -31.26 -2.55
N GLU A 426 0.82 -31.97 -3.34
CA GLU A 426 1.06 -31.64 -4.76
C GLU A 426 -0.21 -31.80 -5.62
N GLU A 427 -1.15 -32.66 -5.22
CA GLU A 427 -2.48 -32.80 -5.86
C GLU A 427 -3.28 -31.48 -5.91
N LEU A 428 -3.00 -30.55 -4.99
CA LEU A 428 -3.61 -29.21 -5.01
C LEU A 428 -3.28 -28.45 -6.29
N LEU A 429 -2.09 -28.65 -6.87
CA LEU A 429 -1.69 -28.02 -8.14
C LEU A 429 -2.43 -28.59 -9.36
N LEU A 430 -2.99 -29.81 -9.24
CA LEU A 430 -3.82 -30.44 -10.26
C LEU A 430 -5.28 -30.00 -10.11
N ARG A 431 -5.89 -30.18 -8.92
CA ARG A 431 -7.28 -29.81 -8.65
C ARG A 431 -7.54 -28.30 -8.81
N CYS A 432 -6.56 -27.47 -8.47
CA CYS A 432 -6.62 -26.01 -8.60
C CYS A 432 -5.58 -25.48 -9.60
N GLY A 433 -5.34 -26.23 -10.68
CA GLY A 433 -4.52 -25.80 -11.82
C GLY A 433 -5.18 -24.72 -12.69
N LEU A 434 -4.66 -24.53 -13.90
CA LEU A 434 -5.28 -23.66 -14.91
C LEU A 434 -6.70 -24.16 -15.26
N ALA A 435 -7.63 -23.23 -15.49
CA ALA A 435 -8.98 -23.53 -15.91
C ALA A 435 -9.48 -22.48 -16.90
N MET A 436 -10.15 -22.91 -17.97
CA MET A 436 -10.65 -22.01 -19.00
C MET A 436 -11.71 -21.05 -18.45
N HIS A 437 -11.65 -19.78 -18.90
CA HIS A 437 -12.45 -18.66 -18.40
C HIS A 437 -12.26 -18.31 -16.90
N ILE A 438 -11.20 -18.81 -16.25
CA ILE A 438 -10.75 -18.32 -14.95
C ILE A 438 -9.36 -17.71 -15.13
N PRO A 439 -9.17 -16.39 -14.93
CA PRO A 439 -7.91 -15.74 -15.23
C PRO A 439 -6.81 -16.08 -14.24
N LEU A 440 -5.60 -16.34 -14.75
CA LEU A 440 -4.40 -16.50 -13.94
C LEU A 440 -3.77 -15.14 -13.63
N ARG A 441 -2.98 -15.06 -12.55
CA ARG A 441 -2.31 -13.83 -12.15
C ARG A 441 -1.16 -13.49 -13.10
N PRO A 442 -1.14 -12.29 -13.71
CA PRO A 442 -0.11 -11.92 -14.68
C PRO A 442 1.30 -11.92 -14.07
N MET A 443 2.28 -12.45 -14.79
CA MET A 443 3.70 -12.33 -14.45
C MET A 443 4.15 -10.87 -14.46
N LEU A 444 4.95 -10.46 -13.47
CA LEU A 444 5.33 -9.06 -13.23
C LEU A 444 6.83 -8.82 -13.44
N GLY A 445 7.17 -7.82 -14.25
CA GLY A 445 8.55 -7.41 -14.42
C GLY A 445 9.14 -6.68 -13.20
N GLY A 446 10.43 -6.96 -12.94
CA GLY A 446 11.34 -6.18 -12.10
C GLY A 446 11.34 -4.68 -12.42
N ILE A 447 12.05 -3.90 -11.61
CA ILE A 447 12.37 -2.50 -11.91
C ILE A 447 13.89 -2.45 -12.02
N THR A 448 14.37 -1.89 -13.12
CA THR A 448 15.77 -1.52 -13.33
C THR A 448 15.79 -0.02 -13.57
N ARG A 449 16.81 0.69 -13.08
CA ARG A 449 16.90 2.14 -13.26
C ARG A 449 17.73 2.56 -14.47
N ASP A 450 18.67 1.70 -14.85
CA ASP A 450 19.73 1.98 -15.82
C ASP A 450 19.93 0.78 -16.76
N LEU A 451 20.45 1.05 -17.97
CA LEU A 451 20.81 0.04 -18.95
C LEU A 451 22.03 -0.79 -18.48
N GLY A 452 23.04 -0.18 -17.87
CA GLY A 452 24.18 -0.89 -17.28
C GLY A 452 23.77 -1.82 -16.14
N GLU A 453 22.85 -1.40 -15.28
CA GLU A 453 22.23 -2.26 -14.25
C GLU A 453 21.47 -3.44 -14.89
N MET A 454 20.82 -3.25 -16.03
CA MET A 454 20.13 -4.32 -16.77
C MET A 454 21.12 -5.34 -17.33
N LEU A 455 22.15 -4.88 -18.03
CA LEU A 455 23.17 -5.70 -18.68
C LEU A 455 23.96 -6.49 -17.62
N THR A 456 24.29 -5.87 -16.48
CA THR A 456 24.91 -6.52 -15.31
C THR A 456 24.01 -7.59 -14.65
N LYS A 457 22.69 -7.48 -14.79
CA LYS A 457 21.72 -8.49 -14.30
C LYS A 457 21.52 -9.65 -15.27
N LEU A 458 21.71 -9.42 -16.57
CA LEU A 458 21.49 -10.37 -17.66
C LEU A 458 22.81 -10.91 -18.26
N SER A 459 23.95 -10.65 -17.61
CA SER A 459 25.30 -11.00 -18.07
C SER A 459 25.43 -12.51 -18.36
N GLY A 460 25.85 -12.85 -19.59
CA GLY A 460 26.07 -14.25 -20.00
C GLY A 460 24.78 -15.03 -20.30
N ARG A 461 23.70 -14.34 -20.68
CA ARG A 461 22.40 -14.94 -21.05
C ARG A 461 21.84 -14.27 -22.30
N GLU A 462 21.14 -15.05 -23.13
CA GLU A 462 20.32 -14.52 -24.22
C GLU A 462 18.98 -13.99 -23.69
N PHE A 463 18.60 -12.78 -24.13
CA PHE A 463 17.34 -12.15 -23.81
C PHE A 463 16.73 -11.47 -25.04
N THR A 464 15.44 -11.19 -24.99
CA THR A 464 14.75 -10.38 -26.00
C THR A 464 14.26 -9.08 -25.38
N CYS A 465 14.49 -7.97 -26.07
CA CYS A 465 13.98 -6.66 -25.74
C CYS A 465 12.71 -6.42 -26.56
N GLU A 466 11.58 -6.25 -25.87
CA GLU A 466 10.24 -6.11 -26.42
C GLU A 466 9.68 -4.70 -26.16
N TYR A 467 8.99 -4.10 -27.13
CA TYR A 467 8.39 -2.78 -26.95
C TYR A 467 7.37 -2.73 -25.82
N LYS A 468 7.52 -1.74 -24.92
CA LYS A 468 6.62 -1.56 -23.78
C LYS A 468 5.56 -0.47 -24.05
N TYR A 469 4.55 -0.84 -24.83
CA TYR A 469 3.38 0.00 -25.14
C TYR A 469 2.67 0.57 -23.87
N ASP A 470 2.11 1.79 -23.97
CA ASP A 470 1.20 2.42 -22.97
C ASP A 470 -0.26 2.03 -23.31
N GLY A 471 -0.68 0.86 -22.84
CA GLY A 471 -1.99 0.28 -23.15
C GLY A 471 -2.70 -0.33 -21.95
N GLN A 472 -3.59 -1.28 -22.22
CA GLN A 472 -4.24 -2.10 -21.19
C GLN A 472 -3.99 -3.59 -21.43
N ARG A 473 -3.15 -4.21 -20.58
CA ARG A 473 -2.89 -5.66 -20.60
C ARG A 473 -4.19 -6.44 -20.59
N ALA A 474 -4.32 -7.31 -21.59
CA ALA A 474 -5.43 -8.20 -21.81
C ALA A 474 -4.94 -9.65 -21.80
N GLN A 475 -5.57 -10.46 -20.97
CA GLN A 475 -5.41 -11.91 -20.97
C GLN A 475 -6.63 -12.51 -21.66
N VAL A 476 -6.41 -13.12 -22.83
CA VAL A 476 -7.46 -13.62 -23.72
C VAL A 476 -7.56 -15.13 -23.59
N HIS A 477 -8.72 -15.61 -23.18
CA HIS A 477 -9.05 -17.04 -23.12
C HIS A 477 -10.04 -17.36 -24.24
N CYS A 478 -9.72 -18.35 -25.07
CA CYS A 478 -10.63 -18.90 -26.08
C CYS A 478 -10.79 -20.41 -25.84
N ASP A 479 -12.03 -20.87 -25.73
CA ASP A 479 -12.39 -22.26 -25.48
C ASP A 479 -12.76 -23.02 -26.77
N GLN A 480 -12.75 -24.36 -26.75
CA GLN A 480 -13.15 -25.22 -27.87
C GLN A 480 -14.56 -24.89 -28.41
N SER A 481 -15.46 -24.41 -27.54
CA SER A 481 -16.80 -23.93 -27.91
C SER A 481 -16.81 -22.63 -28.74
N GLY A 482 -15.65 -22.01 -29.00
CA GLY A 482 -15.53 -20.69 -29.62
C GLY A 482 -15.86 -19.53 -28.69
N LYS A 483 -16.15 -19.79 -27.41
CA LYS A 483 -16.38 -18.75 -26.41
C LYS A 483 -15.08 -18.01 -26.09
N VAL A 484 -15.14 -16.68 -26.06
CA VAL A 484 -14.02 -15.80 -25.74
C VAL A 484 -14.30 -15.04 -24.45
N THR A 485 -13.29 -14.92 -23.57
CA THR A 485 -13.33 -14.01 -22.42
C THR A 485 -12.00 -13.27 -22.29
N ILE A 486 -12.08 -11.95 -22.08
CA ILE A 486 -10.91 -11.07 -21.96
C ILE A 486 -10.84 -10.54 -20.54
N PHE A 487 -9.68 -10.62 -19.89
CA PHE A 487 -9.46 -10.19 -18.51
C PHE A 487 -8.39 -9.09 -18.39
N SER A 488 -8.56 -8.18 -17.45
CA SER A 488 -7.63 -7.07 -17.17
C SER A 488 -6.41 -7.52 -16.37
N ARG A 489 -5.40 -6.65 -16.26
CA ARG A 489 -4.25 -6.80 -15.32
C ARG A 489 -4.69 -7.02 -13.86
N HIS A 490 -5.90 -6.60 -13.48
CA HIS A 490 -6.49 -6.79 -12.15
C HIS A 490 -7.51 -7.94 -12.10
N LEU A 491 -7.57 -8.76 -13.15
CA LEU A 491 -8.44 -9.91 -13.35
C LEU A 491 -9.94 -9.55 -13.53
N GLU A 492 -10.25 -8.30 -13.85
CA GLU A 492 -11.62 -7.86 -14.14
C GLU A 492 -12.04 -8.32 -15.55
N VAL A 493 -13.30 -8.70 -15.75
CA VAL A 493 -13.80 -9.04 -17.09
C VAL A 493 -13.91 -7.79 -17.96
N MET A 494 -13.33 -7.83 -19.15
CA MET A 494 -13.32 -6.75 -20.15
C MET A 494 -13.99 -7.15 -21.48
N THR A 495 -14.60 -8.33 -21.57
CA THR A 495 -15.24 -8.84 -22.80
C THR A 495 -16.23 -7.82 -23.39
N ASP A 496 -17.08 -7.21 -22.56
CA ASP A 496 -18.12 -6.26 -22.98
C ASP A 496 -17.58 -4.86 -23.35
N LYS A 497 -16.29 -4.59 -23.03
CA LYS A 497 -15.55 -3.39 -23.46
C LYS A 497 -14.92 -3.59 -24.84
N TYR A 498 -14.61 -4.82 -25.23
CA TYR A 498 -13.84 -5.18 -26.43
C TYR A 498 -14.56 -6.20 -27.35
N PRO A 499 -15.78 -5.89 -27.83
CA PRO A 499 -16.52 -6.76 -28.74
C PRO A 499 -15.85 -6.92 -30.12
N ASP A 500 -15.03 -5.94 -30.50
CA ASP A 500 -14.14 -5.95 -31.66
C ASP A 500 -13.04 -7.01 -31.53
N LEU A 501 -12.34 -7.07 -30.40
CA LEU A 501 -11.35 -8.13 -30.13
C LEU A 501 -12.00 -9.51 -30.02
N VAL A 502 -13.21 -9.60 -29.44
CA VAL A 502 -13.99 -10.84 -29.42
C VAL A 502 -14.35 -11.31 -30.83
N ALA A 503 -14.69 -10.40 -31.75
CA ALA A 503 -14.96 -10.72 -33.16
C ALA A 503 -13.68 -10.98 -34.00
N LEU A 504 -12.50 -10.64 -33.47
CA LEU A 504 -11.19 -10.85 -34.08
C LEU A 504 -10.59 -12.22 -33.71
N VAL A 505 -10.78 -12.68 -32.47
CA VAL A 505 -10.24 -13.95 -31.95
C VAL A 505 -10.53 -15.17 -32.86
N PRO A 506 -11.75 -15.36 -33.41
CA PRO A 506 -12.03 -16.48 -34.33
C PRO A 506 -11.31 -16.42 -35.68
N LYS A 507 -10.69 -15.27 -36.03
CA LYS A 507 -9.99 -15.02 -37.30
C LYS A 507 -8.47 -15.13 -37.20
N ILE A 508 -7.90 -14.84 -36.03
CA ILE A 508 -6.44 -14.90 -35.81
C ILE A 508 -5.94 -16.33 -35.57
N ARG A 509 -6.79 -17.25 -35.13
CA ARG A 509 -6.41 -18.66 -34.91
C ARG A 509 -6.01 -19.33 -36.22
N GLY A 510 -4.84 -19.98 -36.23
CA GLY A 510 -4.41 -20.84 -37.33
C GLY A 510 -5.12 -22.20 -37.32
N GLU A 511 -4.87 -22.99 -38.36
CA GLU A 511 -5.36 -24.37 -38.44
C GLU A 511 -4.75 -25.22 -37.30
N GLY A 512 -5.59 -25.91 -36.55
CA GLY A 512 -5.19 -26.72 -35.40
C GLY A 512 -5.20 -26.03 -34.03
N VAL A 513 -5.62 -24.76 -33.92
CA VAL A 513 -5.83 -24.09 -32.61
C VAL A 513 -7.30 -24.18 -32.18
N GLU A 514 -7.57 -24.99 -31.17
CA GLU A 514 -8.91 -25.18 -30.60
C GLU A 514 -9.16 -24.33 -29.36
N SER A 515 -8.22 -24.34 -28.40
CA SER A 515 -8.32 -23.62 -27.13
C SER A 515 -6.98 -23.02 -26.73
N PHE A 516 -7.00 -21.81 -26.16
CA PHE A 516 -5.76 -21.13 -25.77
C PHE A 516 -5.96 -20.07 -24.68
N ILE A 517 -4.86 -19.77 -23.96
CA ILE A 517 -4.74 -18.58 -23.11
C ILE A 517 -3.51 -17.78 -23.57
N LEU A 518 -3.75 -16.57 -24.05
CA LEU A 518 -2.79 -15.66 -24.67
C LEU A 518 -2.73 -14.34 -23.88
N GLU A 519 -1.56 -13.70 -23.83
CA GLU A 519 -1.41 -12.36 -23.27
C GLU A 519 -0.89 -11.33 -24.28
N GLY A 520 -1.44 -10.13 -24.19
CA GLY A 520 -1.02 -8.97 -24.96
C GLY A 520 -1.37 -7.66 -24.25
N GLU A 521 -0.94 -6.54 -24.82
CA GLU A 521 -1.35 -5.20 -24.42
C GLU A 521 -2.28 -4.61 -25.50
N VAL A 522 -3.47 -4.15 -25.11
CA VAL A 522 -4.40 -3.49 -26.03
C VAL A 522 -4.07 -1.99 -26.07
N VAL A 523 -3.79 -1.48 -27.27
CA VAL A 523 -3.32 -0.10 -27.50
C VAL A 523 -4.29 0.61 -28.45
N ALA A 524 -4.58 1.89 -28.21
CA ALA A 524 -5.37 2.68 -29.15
C ALA A 524 -4.52 3.06 -30.37
N LEU A 525 -5.10 3.02 -31.57
CA LEU A 525 -4.34 3.09 -32.82
C LEU A 525 -5.19 3.75 -33.91
N ASP A 526 -4.61 4.68 -34.68
CA ASP A 526 -5.30 5.29 -35.82
C ASP A 526 -5.28 4.36 -37.04
N ARG A 527 -6.46 3.99 -37.56
CA ARG A 527 -6.59 3.15 -38.76
C ARG A 527 -5.99 3.76 -40.03
N ALA A 528 -5.89 5.09 -40.12
CA ALA A 528 -5.44 5.75 -41.35
C ALA A 528 -3.90 5.79 -41.45
N THR A 529 -3.21 6.15 -40.36
CA THR A 529 -1.74 6.27 -40.33
C THR A 529 -1.02 5.06 -39.72
N GLY A 530 -1.73 4.21 -38.98
CA GLY A 530 -1.13 3.16 -38.17
C GLY A 530 -0.48 3.65 -36.87
N ALA A 531 -0.52 4.95 -36.57
CA ALA A 531 0.15 5.54 -35.42
C ALA A 531 -0.49 5.13 -34.07
N LEU A 532 0.35 4.96 -33.05
CA LEU A 532 -0.08 4.66 -31.69
C LEU A 532 -0.63 5.92 -31.01
N LEU A 533 -1.79 5.78 -30.36
CA LEU A 533 -2.49 6.85 -29.66
C LEU A 533 -2.31 6.70 -28.14
N PRO A 534 -2.14 7.81 -27.37
CA PRO A 534 -1.92 7.74 -25.93
C PRO A 534 -3.02 6.99 -25.15
N PHE A 535 -2.66 6.40 -24.00
CA PHE A 535 -3.60 5.68 -23.13
C PHE A 535 -4.84 6.50 -22.73
N GLN A 536 -4.75 7.84 -22.69
CA GLN A 536 -5.91 8.70 -22.45
C GLN A 536 -7.04 8.44 -23.45
N THR A 537 -6.73 8.25 -24.73
CA THR A 537 -7.70 7.94 -25.79
C THR A 537 -8.35 6.57 -25.56
N LEU A 538 -7.56 5.55 -25.19
CA LEU A 538 -8.07 4.23 -24.78
C LEU A 538 -8.96 4.28 -23.53
N SER A 539 -8.70 5.23 -22.62
CA SER A 539 -9.45 5.40 -21.37
C SER A 539 -10.83 6.06 -21.55
N ASN A 540 -11.02 6.82 -22.64
CA ASN A 540 -12.29 7.43 -23.01
C ASN A 540 -13.32 6.41 -23.56
N ARG A 541 -12.88 5.21 -23.93
CA ARG A 541 -13.74 4.14 -24.45
C ARG A 541 -14.71 3.65 -23.37
N ALA A 542 -15.99 3.52 -23.73
CA ALA A 542 -17.06 3.05 -22.85
C ALA A 542 -16.73 1.67 -22.22
N ARG A 543 -17.13 1.47 -20.96
CA ARG A 543 -16.66 0.34 -20.12
C ARG A 543 -17.55 -0.90 -20.09
N LYS A 544 -18.83 -0.79 -20.46
CA LYS A 544 -19.83 -1.86 -20.48
C LYS A 544 -20.76 -1.65 -21.69
N ASP A 545 -21.38 -2.72 -22.16
CA ASP A 545 -22.44 -2.74 -23.19
C ASP A 545 -22.07 -2.03 -24.52
N VAL A 546 -20.82 -2.17 -24.98
CA VAL A 546 -20.36 -1.56 -26.23
C VAL A 546 -20.86 -2.37 -27.44
N ALA A 547 -21.57 -1.72 -28.36
CA ALA A 547 -21.89 -2.31 -29.66
C ALA A 547 -20.73 -2.09 -30.66
N ILE A 548 -20.47 -3.06 -31.54
CA ILE A 548 -19.36 -2.96 -32.53
C ILE A 548 -19.50 -1.70 -33.41
N SER A 549 -20.73 -1.33 -33.79
CA SER A 549 -21.04 -0.10 -34.55
C SER A 549 -20.93 1.21 -33.75
N SER A 550 -20.62 1.15 -32.45
CA SER A 550 -20.44 2.32 -31.56
C SER A 550 -18.98 2.54 -31.13
N VAL A 551 -18.05 1.72 -31.63
CA VAL A 551 -16.62 1.88 -31.37
C VAL A 551 -16.09 3.07 -32.17
N THR A 552 -15.73 4.15 -31.47
CA THR A 552 -15.10 5.37 -32.04
C THR A 552 -13.59 5.43 -31.82
N VAL A 553 -13.05 4.53 -30.98
CA VAL A 553 -11.61 4.42 -30.68
C VAL A 553 -11.18 3.00 -31.03
N ASP A 554 -10.44 2.91 -32.12
CA ASP A 554 -9.87 1.67 -32.62
C ASP A 554 -8.67 1.21 -31.82
N VAL A 555 -8.47 -0.11 -31.81
CA VAL A 555 -7.47 -0.77 -30.97
C VAL A 555 -6.81 -1.92 -31.69
N CYS A 556 -5.51 -2.09 -31.43
CA CYS A 556 -4.74 -3.28 -31.81
C CYS A 556 -4.35 -4.06 -30.55
N LEU A 557 -4.38 -5.40 -30.65
CA LEU A 557 -3.85 -6.30 -29.61
C LEU A 557 -2.42 -6.71 -29.98
N PHE A 558 -1.44 -6.15 -29.27
CA PHE A 558 -0.03 -6.52 -29.40
C PHE A 558 0.28 -7.68 -28.46
N SER A 559 0.45 -8.90 -28.98
CA SER A 559 0.60 -10.11 -28.16
C SER A 559 2.06 -10.52 -27.93
N PHE A 560 2.33 -11.09 -26.75
CA PHE A 560 3.70 -11.29 -26.23
C PHE A 560 3.96 -12.56 -25.41
N ASP A 561 2.93 -13.34 -25.03
CA ASP A 561 3.13 -14.66 -24.39
C ASP A 561 1.90 -15.58 -24.58
N LEU A 562 2.13 -16.89 -24.45
CA LEU A 562 1.15 -17.96 -24.62
C LEU A 562 1.30 -18.95 -23.45
N MET A 563 0.29 -19.04 -22.58
CA MET A 563 0.37 -19.80 -21.31
C MET A 563 -0.34 -21.16 -21.37
N TYR A 564 -1.22 -21.36 -22.35
CA TYR A 564 -2.03 -22.57 -22.51
C TYR A 564 -2.43 -22.76 -23.98
N LEU A 565 -2.45 -24.00 -24.45
CA LEU A 565 -2.80 -24.38 -25.82
C LEU A 565 -3.36 -25.81 -25.86
N ASN A 566 -4.52 -26.01 -26.49
CA ASN A 566 -5.10 -27.30 -26.85
C ASN A 566 -5.08 -28.36 -25.72
N GLY A 567 -5.46 -27.98 -24.51
CA GLY A 567 -5.44 -28.86 -23.33
C GLY A 567 -4.20 -28.71 -22.43
N GLU A 568 -3.06 -28.25 -22.97
CA GLU A 568 -1.77 -28.24 -22.29
C GLU A 568 -1.39 -26.86 -21.71
N GLY A 569 -0.87 -26.85 -20.49
CA GLY A 569 -0.30 -25.66 -19.85
C GLY A 569 1.17 -25.46 -20.20
N LEU A 570 1.49 -24.37 -20.90
CA LEU A 570 2.84 -24.06 -21.39
C LEU A 570 3.71 -23.30 -20.38
N MET A 571 3.19 -22.95 -19.20
CA MET A 571 3.86 -22.08 -18.21
C MET A 571 5.28 -22.55 -17.85
N ASP A 572 5.47 -23.86 -17.70
CA ASP A 572 6.71 -24.47 -17.22
C ASP A 572 7.75 -24.65 -18.37
N ARG A 573 7.41 -24.30 -19.62
CA ARG A 573 8.30 -24.30 -20.80
C ARG A 573 9.07 -22.96 -20.95
N PRO A 574 10.28 -22.94 -21.57
CA PRO A 574 11.07 -21.72 -21.75
C PRO A 574 10.40 -20.68 -22.66
N PHE A 575 10.71 -19.40 -22.49
CA PHE A 575 10.02 -18.32 -23.20
C PHE A 575 10.25 -18.35 -24.71
N ARG A 576 11.44 -18.74 -25.19
CA ARG A 576 11.71 -18.92 -26.63
C ARG A 576 10.68 -19.84 -27.30
N GLU A 577 10.33 -20.94 -26.64
CA GLU A 577 9.36 -21.91 -27.15
C GLU A 577 7.93 -21.35 -27.16
N ARG A 578 7.48 -20.74 -26.05
CA ARG A 578 6.14 -20.12 -25.97
C ARG A 578 5.96 -19.03 -27.03
N ARG A 579 7.00 -18.21 -27.26
CA ARG A 579 7.07 -17.17 -28.29
C ARG A 579 7.11 -17.74 -29.72
N SER A 580 7.74 -18.90 -29.92
CA SER A 580 7.75 -19.61 -31.22
C SER A 580 6.40 -20.25 -31.57
N LEU A 581 5.76 -20.92 -30.60
CA LEU A 581 4.39 -21.44 -30.73
C LEU A 581 3.40 -20.30 -31.00
N LEU A 582 3.50 -19.19 -30.27
CA LEU A 582 2.70 -18.00 -30.50
C LEU A 582 2.85 -17.49 -31.94
N ARG A 583 4.09 -17.31 -32.44
CA ARG A 583 4.36 -16.78 -33.78
C ARG A 583 4.03 -17.72 -34.95
N SER A 584 3.85 -19.02 -34.70
CA SER A 584 3.57 -20.01 -35.74
C SER A 584 2.10 -20.43 -35.83
N LEU A 585 1.32 -20.28 -34.76
CA LEU A 585 -0.05 -20.81 -34.64
C LEU A 585 -1.16 -19.77 -34.80
N PHE A 586 -0.84 -18.47 -34.91
CA PHE A 586 -1.82 -17.42 -35.17
C PHE A 586 -1.34 -16.50 -36.31
N VAL A 587 -2.31 -15.92 -37.01
CA VAL A 587 -2.12 -15.06 -38.18
C VAL A 587 -2.16 -13.60 -37.78
N GLU A 588 -1.12 -12.83 -38.16
CA GLU A 588 -1.12 -11.38 -37.98
C GLU A 588 -2.12 -10.69 -38.91
N ILE A 589 -2.87 -9.73 -38.36
CA ILE A 589 -3.84 -8.91 -39.07
C ILE A 589 -3.47 -7.44 -38.81
N PRO A 590 -2.89 -6.72 -39.79
CA PRO A 590 -2.43 -5.35 -39.64
C PRO A 590 -3.46 -4.43 -38.96
N HIS A 591 -2.96 -3.60 -38.05
CA HIS A 591 -3.73 -2.66 -37.22
C HIS A 591 -4.79 -3.27 -36.29
N HIS A 592 -4.88 -4.61 -36.19
CA HIS A 592 -5.86 -5.31 -35.33
C HIS A 592 -5.21 -6.31 -34.37
N PHE A 593 -4.30 -7.17 -34.86
CA PHE A 593 -3.56 -8.15 -34.07
C PHE A 593 -2.17 -8.37 -34.68
N THR A 594 -1.14 -8.11 -33.90
CA THR A 594 0.27 -8.26 -34.31
C THR A 594 1.12 -8.73 -33.14
N TRP A 595 2.35 -9.14 -33.41
CA TRP A 595 3.33 -9.37 -32.35
C TRP A 595 3.81 -8.04 -31.73
N VAL A 596 4.33 -8.13 -30.50
CA VAL A 596 5.19 -7.07 -29.97
C VAL A 596 6.49 -7.00 -30.79
N LYS A 597 6.85 -5.78 -31.22
CA LYS A 597 8.14 -5.47 -31.87
C LYS A 597 9.29 -5.80 -30.91
N SER A 598 10.25 -6.58 -31.38
CA SER A 598 11.25 -7.23 -30.52
C SER A 598 12.61 -7.40 -31.21
N ILE A 599 13.70 -7.20 -30.48
CA ILE A 599 15.07 -7.60 -30.87
C ILE A 599 15.60 -8.64 -29.88
N ASP A 600 16.30 -9.66 -30.38
CA ASP A 600 16.95 -10.68 -29.55
C ASP A 600 18.44 -10.32 -29.46
N ALA A 601 18.99 -10.29 -28.26
CA ALA A 601 20.29 -9.67 -27.96
C ALA A 601 21.05 -10.39 -26.84
N VAL A 602 22.36 -10.17 -26.82
CA VAL A 602 23.32 -10.60 -25.81
C VAL A 602 23.83 -9.39 -25.05
N SER A 603 24.44 -9.60 -23.88
CA SER A 603 25.00 -8.53 -23.03
C SER A 603 26.12 -7.71 -23.69
N THR A 604 26.62 -8.12 -24.85
CA THR A 604 27.61 -7.40 -25.67
C THR A 604 27.02 -6.30 -26.55
N ASP A 605 25.70 -6.32 -26.78
CA ASP A 605 25.07 -5.62 -27.91
C ASP A 605 24.51 -4.25 -27.47
N GLU A 606 25.27 -3.54 -26.64
CA GLU A 606 24.81 -2.35 -25.90
C GLU A 606 24.28 -1.24 -26.83
N GLU A 607 24.97 -0.99 -27.95
CA GLU A 607 24.59 0.01 -28.96
C GLU A 607 23.23 -0.33 -29.61
N ALA A 608 23.03 -1.59 -30.01
CA ALA A 608 21.79 -2.04 -30.62
C ALA A 608 20.60 -1.96 -29.65
N ILE A 609 20.84 -2.25 -28.36
CA ILE A 609 19.84 -2.09 -27.29
C ILE A 609 19.52 -0.60 -27.05
N ALA A 610 20.54 0.27 -27.06
CA ALA A 610 20.36 1.71 -26.91
C ALA A 610 19.59 2.33 -28.09
N ASP A 611 19.85 1.92 -29.33
CA ASP A 611 19.11 2.39 -30.50
C ASP A 611 17.69 1.83 -30.57
N PHE A 612 17.48 0.56 -30.20
CA PHE A 612 16.13 0.00 -30.04
C PHE A 612 15.31 0.75 -28.97
N TYR A 613 15.96 1.21 -27.89
CA TYR A 613 15.34 2.05 -26.87
C TYR A 613 15.01 3.46 -27.37
N LYS A 614 15.92 4.13 -28.09
CA LYS A 614 15.63 5.42 -28.77
C LYS A 614 14.43 5.28 -29.72
N GLN A 615 14.39 4.21 -30.50
CA GLN A 615 13.28 3.94 -31.42
C GLN A 615 11.97 3.68 -30.69
N ALA A 616 11.97 2.94 -29.58
CA ALA A 616 10.76 2.72 -28.76
C ALA A 616 10.19 4.04 -28.19
N LEU A 617 11.05 5.00 -27.83
CA LEU A 617 10.64 6.32 -27.35
C LEU A 617 10.12 7.23 -28.47
N ALA A 618 10.62 7.07 -29.70
CA ALA A 618 10.08 7.75 -30.90
C ALA A 618 8.72 7.15 -31.30
N ASP A 619 8.58 5.82 -31.27
CA ASP A 619 7.34 5.08 -31.51
C ASP A 619 6.34 5.20 -30.33
N LYS A 620 6.38 6.29 -29.54
CA LYS A 620 5.48 6.63 -28.42
C LYS A 620 5.27 5.51 -27.36
N CYS A 621 6.22 4.59 -27.19
CA CYS A 621 6.19 3.58 -26.13
C CYS A 621 6.87 4.07 -24.83
N GLU A 622 6.57 3.43 -23.68
CA GLU A 622 7.16 3.82 -22.37
C GLU A 622 8.65 3.43 -22.22
N GLY A 623 9.21 2.73 -23.21
CA GLY A 623 10.50 2.03 -23.14
C GLY A 623 10.36 0.57 -23.62
N PHE A 624 11.10 -0.35 -23.00
CA PHE A 624 11.09 -1.77 -23.36
C PHE A 624 11.06 -2.73 -22.16
N MET A 625 10.68 -3.97 -22.43
CA MET A 625 10.72 -5.13 -21.54
C MET A 625 11.86 -6.06 -21.98
N ALA A 626 12.87 -6.28 -21.16
CA ALA A 626 13.84 -7.34 -21.39
C ALA A 626 13.33 -8.65 -20.77
N LYS A 627 13.34 -9.76 -21.52
CA LYS A 627 12.92 -11.09 -21.07
C LYS A 627 14.01 -12.12 -21.39
N VAL A 628 14.45 -12.88 -20.38
CA VAL A 628 15.35 -14.04 -20.60
C VAL A 628 14.65 -15.08 -21.50
N LEU A 629 15.33 -15.56 -22.54
CA LEU A 629 14.75 -16.48 -23.53
C LEU A 629 14.73 -17.94 -23.05
N ASP A 630 15.83 -18.41 -22.46
CA ASP A 630 16.06 -19.83 -22.15
C ASP A 630 16.57 -20.08 -20.72
N ASN A 631 16.38 -21.31 -20.25
CA ASN A 631 16.80 -21.79 -18.92
C ASN A 631 18.28 -22.21 -18.87
N LEU A 632 19.17 -21.53 -19.60
CA LEU A 632 20.61 -21.84 -19.55
C LEU A 632 21.16 -21.64 -18.12
N PRO A 633 22.03 -22.54 -17.63
CA PRO A 633 22.65 -22.39 -16.32
C PRO A 633 23.53 -21.13 -16.30
N ASN A 634 23.58 -20.44 -15.16
CA ASN A 634 24.43 -19.27 -15.01
C ASN A 634 25.90 -19.72 -14.92
N PRO A 635 26.84 -19.19 -15.71
CA PRO A 635 28.25 -19.61 -15.65
C PRO A 635 28.84 -19.43 -14.24
N ASP A 636 28.44 -18.38 -13.48
CA ASP A 636 28.85 -18.18 -12.08
C ASP A 636 28.47 -19.33 -11.11
N LEU A 637 27.59 -20.26 -11.52
CA LEU A 637 27.07 -21.37 -10.70
C LEU A 637 27.61 -22.74 -11.10
N LEU A 638 28.45 -22.82 -12.13
CA LEU A 638 29.09 -24.04 -12.58
C LEU A 638 30.49 -24.19 -11.96
N ASP A 639 30.95 -25.43 -11.79
CA ASP A 639 32.39 -25.75 -11.75
C ASP A 639 32.96 -25.81 -13.18
N GLU A 640 34.29 -25.88 -13.34
CA GLU A 640 34.95 -25.93 -14.66
C GLU A 640 34.49 -27.14 -15.51
N ASP A 641 34.04 -28.22 -14.87
CA ASP A 641 33.45 -29.41 -15.51
C ASP A 641 31.94 -29.26 -15.86
N GLY A 642 31.35 -28.07 -15.71
CA GLY A 642 29.97 -27.79 -16.13
C GLY A 642 28.86 -28.37 -15.26
N MET A 643 29.16 -28.90 -14.07
CA MET A 643 28.17 -29.38 -13.10
C MET A 643 27.71 -28.28 -12.12
N PRO A 644 26.46 -28.34 -11.61
CA PRO A 644 25.95 -27.38 -10.63
C PRO A 644 26.54 -27.61 -9.23
N LYS A 645 27.13 -26.56 -8.65
CA LYS A 645 27.77 -26.59 -7.32
C LYS A 645 26.81 -27.03 -6.20
N PRO A 646 27.10 -28.12 -5.46
CA PRO A 646 26.34 -28.46 -4.25
C PRO A 646 26.58 -27.39 -3.16
N PRO A 647 25.61 -27.14 -2.26
CA PRO A 647 25.76 -26.14 -1.20
C PRO A 647 26.87 -26.55 -0.23
N PRO A 648 27.76 -25.61 0.18
CA PRO A 648 28.93 -25.95 1.00
C PRO A 648 28.53 -26.46 2.39
N THR A 649 28.90 -27.70 2.70
CA THR A 649 28.69 -28.32 4.01
C THR A 649 29.53 -27.62 5.08
N PRO A 650 28.95 -27.25 6.25
CA PRO A 650 29.66 -26.49 7.26
C PRO A 650 30.72 -27.33 7.99
N SER A 651 31.97 -27.21 7.55
CA SER A 651 33.12 -27.83 8.22
C SER A 651 33.28 -27.30 9.66
N LYS A 652 33.46 -28.21 10.63
CA LYS A 652 33.56 -27.89 12.06
C LYS A 652 34.85 -27.12 12.35
N ARG A 653 34.74 -25.83 12.69
CA ARG A 653 35.85 -25.05 13.27
C ARG A 653 36.37 -25.73 14.56
N LYS A 654 37.61 -26.23 14.53
CA LYS A 654 38.35 -26.58 15.76
C LYS A 654 38.61 -25.30 16.57
N ARG A 655 38.47 -25.36 17.90
CA ARG A 655 38.87 -24.26 18.80
C ARG A 655 40.40 -24.22 18.89
N ALA A 656 41.00 -23.08 18.56
CA ALA A 656 42.39 -22.79 18.93
C ALA A 656 42.44 -22.22 20.36
N ALA A 657 43.53 -22.49 21.08
CA ALA A 657 43.76 -21.96 22.43
C ALA A 657 44.46 -20.59 22.39
N LYS A 658 44.35 -19.82 23.49
CA LYS A 658 45.02 -18.51 23.64
C LYS A 658 46.50 -18.70 24.02
N PRO A 659 47.45 -18.02 23.34
CA PRO A 659 48.77 -17.72 23.89
C PRO A 659 48.69 -16.66 25.00
N LYS A 660 49.79 -16.48 25.76
CA LYS A 660 50.00 -15.38 26.70
C LYS A 660 50.83 -14.25 26.05
N PRO A 661 50.79 -13.01 26.56
CA PRO A 661 51.55 -11.89 26.00
C PRO A 661 53.03 -11.93 26.42
N GLY A 662 53.89 -11.44 25.54
CA GLY A 662 55.32 -11.22 25.82
C GLY A 662 56.24 -11.74 24.72
N ASP A 663 56.40 -10.97 23.64
CA ASP A 663 57.67 -10.77 22.90
C ASP A 663 57.49 -9.66 21.84
N ILE A 664 58.58 -8.99 21.47
CA ILE A 664 58.58 -7.82 20.56
C ILE A 664 59.15 -8.23 19.19
N PRO A 665 58.39 -8.10 18.07
CA PRO A 665 58.94 -8.27 16.73
C PRO A 665 59.60 -6.99 16.22
N SER A 666 60.73 -7.11 15.53
CA SER A 666 61.44 -6.02 14.87
C SER A 666 61.43 -6.19 13.34
N SER A 667 61.42 -5.05 12.62
CA SER A 667 61.47 -4.89 11.14
C SER A 667 60.25 -5.36 10.31
N PRO A 668 59.93 -4.68 9.18
CA PRO A 668 58.72 -4.95 8.38
C PRO A 668 58.97 -5.72 7.06
N PRO A 669 58.01 -6.57 6.62
CA PRO A 669 57.88 -7.07 5.25
C PRO A 669 56.75 -6.34 4.45
N PRO A 670 56.63 -6.54 3.11
CA PRO A 670 56.07 -5.51 2.21
C PRO A 670 54.56 -5.53 1.94
N GLU A 671 54.14 -4.56 1.13
CA GLU A 671 52.79 -4.35 0.59
C GLU A 671 52.27 -5.56 -0.21
N ALA A 672 50.99 -5.87 -0.04
CA ALA A 672 50.26 -6.88 -0.82
C ALA A 672 48.77 -6.49 -0.94
N GLU A 673 48.16 -6.80 -2.07
CA GLU A 673 46.87 -6.24 -2.50
C GLU A 673 45.67 -6.71 -1.65
N THR A 674 44.81 -5.76 -1.26
CA THR A 674 43.62 -6.00 -0.43
C THR A 674 42.42 -6.50 -1.24
N ALA A 675 42.49 -7.76 -1.70
CA ALA A 675 41.39 -8.45 -2.36
C ALA A 675 40.13 -8.53 -1.47
N ALA A 676 39.18 -7.60 -1.67
CA ALA A 676 38.01 -7.42 -0.82
C ALA A 676 37.00 -8.57 -0.97
N ILE A 677 36.88 -9.42 0.07
CA ILE A 677 35.94 -10.55 0.11
C ILE A 677 34.49 -10.06 0.16
N LYS A 678 33.86 -9.95 -1.02
CA LYS A 678 32.43 -9.61 -1.14
C LYS A 678 31.57 -10.76 -0.60
N LYS A 679 30.68 -10.44 0.36
CA LYS A 679 29.71 -11.41 0.91
C LYS A 679 28.69 -11.82 -0.15
N GLY A 680 28.77 -13.04 -0.65
CA GLY A 680 27.85 -13.58 -1.65
C GLY A 680 26.42 -13.69 -1.13
N GLY A 681 25.54 -12.78 -1.54
CA GLY A 681 24.09 -12.94 -1.40
C GLY A 681 23.59 -14.04 -2.34
N ARG A 682 22.74 -14.94 -1.84
CA ARG A 682 22.21 -16.11 -2.56
C ARG A 682 21.22 -15.65 -3.66
N ARG A 683 21.74 -15.20 -4.82
CA ARG A 683 20.96 -14.85 -6.01
C ARG A 683 20.05 -16.04 -6.38
N LYS A 684 18.76 -15.79 -6.60
CA LYS A 684 17.84 -16.82 -7.12
C LYS A 684 18.18 -17.09 -8.59
N ALA A 685 17.98 -18.33 -9.04
CA ALA A 685 18.11 -18.67 -10.45
C ALA A 685 17.11 -17.87 -11.30
N LEU A 686 17.58 -17.27 -12.39
CA LEU A 686 16.72 -16.63 -13.39
C LEU A 686 16.19 -17.72 -14.33
N LEU A 687 14.89 -18.03 -14.20
CA LEU A 687 14.18 -18.95 -15.07
C LEU A 687 13.38 -18.17 -16.12
N ALA A 688 13.33 -18.69 -17.35
CA ALA A 688 12.53 -18.19 -18.46
C ALA A 688 11.09 -18.75 -18.49
N THR A 689 10.71 -19.52 -17.47
CA THR A 689 9.34 -20.02 -17.25
C THR A 689 8.37 -18.87 -16.95
N TYR A 690 7.08 -19.09 -17.18
CA TYR A 690 6.04 -18.14 -16.78
C TYR A 690 5.68 -18.41 -15.32
N GLU A 691 6.02 -17.49 -14.40
CA GLU A 691 5.68 -17.62 -12.98
C GLU A 691 4.58 -16.62 -12.55
N PRO A 692 3.31 -17.06 -12.40
CA PRO A 692 2.18 -16.20 -12.02
C PRO A 692 2.35 -15.50 -10.66
N ASP A 693 1.85 -14.25 -10.54
CA ASP A 693 1.92 -13.35 -9.35
C ASP A 693 3.33 -13.00 -8.82
N LYS A 694 4.38 -13.66 -9.30
CA LYS A 694 5.76 -13.36 -8.90
C LYS A 694 6.29 -12.14 -9.66
N ARG A 695 7.17 -11.39 -8.99
CA ARG A 695 8.07 -10.45 -9.63
C ARG A 695 9.47 -11.07 -9.65
N LEU A 696 9.98 -11.34 -10.85
CA LEU A 696 11.31 -11.89 -11.07
C LEU A 696 12.16 -10.88 -11.86
N ASP A 697 13.47 -10.97 -11.69
CA ASP A 697 14.42 -10.26 -12.55
C ASP A 697 14.61 -10.96 -13.92
N SER A 698 13.93 -12.09 -14.17
CA SER A 698 13.84 -12.72 -15.50
C SER A 698 13.12 -11.85 -16.53
N TRP A 699 12.23 -10.96 -16.06
CA TRP A 699 11.56 -9.93 -16.86
C TRP A 699 11.93 -8.57 -16.24
N LEU A 700 12.70 -7.74 -16.94
CA LEU A 700 13.05 -6.39 -16.51
C LEU A 700 12.30 -5.38 -17.37
N LYS A 701 11.96 -4.22 -16.80
CA LYS A 701 11.40 -3.10 -17.56
C LYS A 701 12.29 -1.88 -17.43
N VAL A 702 12.63 -1.30 -18.57
CA VAL A 702 13.41 -0.07 -18.70
C VAL A 702 12.45 1.04 -19.14
N LYS A 703 12.54 2.19 -18.49
CA LYS A 703 11.68 3.36 -18.71
C LYS A 703 12.49 4.63 -18.60
N LYS A 704 12.12 5.65 -19.38
CA LYS A 704 12.68 7.00 -19.29
C LYS A 704 12.53 7.61 -17.89
N ASP A 705 11.39 7.37 -17.22
CA ASP A 705 11.09 7.88 -15.86
C ASP A 705 11.91 7.25 -14.71
N TYR A 706 12.91 6.40 -14.98
CA TYR A 706 13.86 5.90 -13.96
C TYR A 706 15.31 6.38 -14.15
N ASP A 707 15.65 6.91 -15.32
CA ASP A 707 16.93 7.58 -15.56
C ASP A 707 16.85 9.00 -14.99
N THR A 708 17.54 9.23 -13.87
CA THR A 708 17.58 10.52 -13.17
C THR A 708 18.28 11.64 -13.94
N SER A 709 18.94 11.33 -15.06
CA SER A 709 19.49 12.34 -15.99
C SER A 709 18.52 12.73 -17.11
N ALA A 710 17.51 11.89 -17.38
CA ALA A 710 16.64 12.01 -18.55
C ALA A 710 15.13 12.19 -18.23
N SER A 711 14.72 12.18 -16.96
CA SER A 711 13.35 12.52 -16.55
C SER A 711 13.11 14.04 -16.63
N ASP A 712 12.07 14.49 -17.34
CA ASP A 712 11.68 15.91 -17.35
C ASP A 712 11.13 16.29 -15.95
N THR A 713 11.59 17.40 -15.35
CA THR A 713 11.17 17.91 -14.03
C THR A 713 10.53 19.31 -14.15
N ILE A 714 9.81 19.73 -13.09
CA ILE A 714 9.11 21.03 -13.04
C ILE A 714 9.08 21.58 -11.61
N ASP A 715 9.30 22.88 -11.48
CA ASP A 715 9.41 23.60 -10.20
C ASP A 715 8.05 24.24 -9.84
N LEU A 716 7.39 23.77 -8.77
CA LEU A 716 6.01 24.15 -8.41
C LEU A 716 5.87 24.64 -6.97
N ILE A 717 4.92 25.54 -6.74
CA ILE A 717 4.66 26.17 -5.43
C ILE A 717 3.59 25.37 -4.65
N PRO A 718 3.80 25.00 -3.37
CA PRO A 718 2.76 24.42 -2.53
C PRO A 718 1.79 25.50 -2.04
N ILE A 719 0.48 25.29 -2.27
CA ILE A 719 -0.54 26.31 -2.03
C ILE A 719 -1.68 25.89 -1.08
N ALA A 720 -1.87 24.59 -0.84
CA ALA A 720 -2.90 24.07 0.07
C ALA A 720 -2.69 22.60 0.43
N ALA A 721 -3.40 22.08 1.43
CA ALA A 721 -3.42 20.65 1.74
C ALA A 721 -4.75 20.12 2.27
N TRP A 722 -4.85 18.80 2.33
CA TRP A 722 -5.93 18.06 2.99
C TRP A 722 -5.38 17.32 4.23
N HIS A 723 -6.23 17.09 5.23
CA HIS A 723 -5.94 16.10 6.27
C HIS A 723 -5.66 14.74 5.63
N GLY A 724 -4.52 14.12 5.99
CA GLY A 724 -4.18 12.80 5.52
C GLY A 724 -5.08 11.71 6.05
N THR A 725 -4.98 10.53 5.44
CA THR A 725 -5.75 9.34 5.83
C THR A 725 -4.83 8.13 5.95
N GLY A 726 -5.25 7.13 6.73
CA GLY A 726 -4.41 5.96 7.03
C GLY A 726 -3.15 6.37 7.79
N ARG A 727 -1.98 5.83 7.40
CA ARG A 727 -0.67 6.18 7.98
C ARG A 727 -0.39 7.69 8.03
N LYS A 728 -1.01 8.48 7.16
CA LYS A 728 -0.81 9.94 7.07
C LYS A 728 -1.82 10.76 7.87
N CYS A 729 -2.66 10.16 8.73
CA CYS A 729 -3.69 10.89 9.49
C CYS A 729 -3.16 12.13 10.25
N ASN A 730 -1.94 12.07 10.76
CA ASN A 730 -1.30 13.15 11.53
C ASN A 730 -0.60 14.20 10.62
N TRP A 731 -0.70 14.09 9.30
CA TRP A 731 0.09 14.86 8.34
C TRP A 731 -0.78 15.48 7.23
N TRP A 732 -0.28 16.57 6.64
CA TRP A 732 -0.88 17.20 5.47
C TRP A 732 -0.62 16.35 4.21
N SER A 733 -1.65 15.69 3.66
CA SER A 733 -1.52 14.89 2.43
C SER A 733 -2.88 14.54 1.81
N PRO A 734 -3.10 14.70 0.48
CA PRO A 734 -2.19 15.29 -0.50
C PRO A 734 -1.95 16.80 -0.27
N ILE A 735 -0.98 17.34 -1.00
CA ILE A 735 -0.64 18.77 -1.04
C ILE A 735 -0.90 19.27 -2.47
N LEU A 736 -1.56 20.42 -2.60
CA LEU A 736 -1.89 21.07 -3.87
C LEU A 736 -0.71 21.91 -4.35
N LEU A 737 -0.27 21.70 -5.59
CA LEU A 737 0.83 22.42 -6.21
C LEU A 737 0.34 23.30 -7.37
N ALA A 738 0.98 24.46 -7.56
CA ALA A 738 0.64 25.45 -8.57
C ALA A 738 1.85 25.92 -9.37
N CYS A 739 1.59 26.38 -10.60
CA CYS A 739 2.51 27.15 -11.44
C CYS A 739 2.18 28.64 -11.35
N ARG A 740 3.15 29.51 -11.67
CA ARG A 740 2.95 30.97 -11.69
C ARG A 740 2.46 31.43 -13.07
N ASN A 741 1.44 32.28 -13.10
CA ASN A 741 1.01 32.98 -14.30
C ASN A 741 1.75 34.33 -14.37
N PRO A 742 2.61 34.59 -15.38
CA PRO A 742 3.45 35.77 -15.41
C PRO A 742 2.68 37.07 -15.70
N GLU A 743 1.56 37.01 -16.43
CA GLU A 743 0.76 38.18 -16.81
C GLU A 743 -0.08 38.72 -15.65
N THR A 744 -0.58 37.83 -14.78
CA THR A 744 -1.53 38.17 -13.71
C THR A 744 -0.92 38.11 -12.31
N GLY A 745 0.29 37.56 -12.16
CA GLY A 745 0.87 37.20 -10.86
C GLY A 745 0.11 36.09 -10.12
N GLY A 746 -0.91 35.49 -10.74
CA GLY A 746 -1.75 34.46 -10.13
C GLY A 746 -1.04 33.10 -10.03
N LEU A 747 -1.46 32.30 -9.05
CA LEU A 747 -1.02 30.91 -8.90
C LEU A 747 -2.10 29.96 -9.42
N GLU A 748 -1.78 29.21 -10.47
CA GLU A 748 -2.71 28.28 -11.11
C GLU A 748 -2.43 26.85 -10.65
N ALA A 749 -3.41 26.22 -10.01
CA ALA A 749 -3.25 24.85 -9.51
C ALA A 749 -3.04 23.85 -10.68
N VAL A 750 -1.94 23.08 -10.59
CA VAL A 750 -1.47 22.10 -11.59
C VAL A 750 -1.83 20.67 -11.19
N THR A 751 -1.56 20.27 -9.95
CA THR A 751 -1.71 18.87 -9.52
C THR A 751 -1.74 18.71 -7.99
N LYS A 752 -2.03 17.49 -7.52
CA LYS A 752 -1.95 17.10 -6.11
C LYS A 752 -0.83 16.08 -5.91
N CYS A 753 0.19 16.45 -5.14
CA CYS A 753 1.31 15.58 -4.83
C CYS A 753 1.04 14.78 -3.53
N MET A 754 1.46 13.50 -3.53
CA MET A 754 1.31 12.59 -2.38
C MET A 754 2.46 11.59 -2.23
N ALA A 755 3.53 11.73 -3.01
CA ALA A 755 4.66 10.81 -3.10
C ALA A 755 5.99 11.57 -3.28
N GLY A 756 7.10 10.94 -2.89
CA GLY A 756 8.44 11.55 -2.86
C GLY A 756 8.88 11.99 -1.47
N PHE A 757 7.95 12.55 -0.69
CA PHE A 757 8.18 13.00 0.69
C PHE A 757 8.62 11.89 1.65
N SER A 758 9.55 12.21 2.55
CA SER A 758 9.95 11.36 3.69
C SER A 758 9.05 11.59 4.92
N ASP A 759 9.05 10.62 5.85
CA ASP A 759 8.36 10.76 7.14
C ASP A 759 8.91 11.93 7.99
N ALA A 760 10.18 12.31 7.80
CA ALA A 760 10.77 13.48 8.43
C ALA A 760 10.23 14.79 7.81
N PHE A 761 10.18 14.86 6.47
CA PHE A 761 9.58 15.99 5.77
C PHE A 761 8.11 16.19 6.17
N TYR A 762 7.34 15.10 6.32
CA TYR A 762 5.95 15.19 6.76
C TYR A 762 5.77 15.76 8.18
N LYS A 763 6.73 15.51 9.09
CA LYS A 763 6.74 16.14 10.42
C LYS A 763 7.05 17.63 10.31
N ALA A 764 8.13 17.99 9.63
CA ALA A 764 8.52 19.39 9.43
C ALA A 764 7.43 20.22 8.73
N ASN A 765 6.81 19.68 7.68
CA ASN A 765 5.69 20.31 6.98
C ASN A 765 4.39 20.36 7.82
N ARG A 766 4.21 19.47 8.83
CA ARG A 766 3.10 19.63 9.78
C ARG A 766 3.37 20.83 10.69
N SER A 767 4.54 20.89 11.33
CA SER A 767 4.90 22.00 12.23
C SER A 767 4.99 23.36 11.51
N LYS A 768 5.52 23.42 10.28
CA LYS A 768 5.59 24.66 9.48
C LYS A 768 4.21 25.24 9.13
N TYR A 769 3.20 24.37 9.02
CA TYR A 769 1.84 24.72 8.62
C TYR A 769 0.81 24.21 9.65
N ASP A 770 1.10 24.35 10.93
CA ASP A 770 0.15 24.03 12.00
C ASP A 770 -0.70 25.28 12.30
N PRO A 771 -2.03 25.24 12.14
CA PRO A 771 -2.88 26.42 12.36
C PRO A 771 -2.99 26.85 13.83
N ASP A 772 -2.61 25.97 14.76
CA ASP A 772 -2.75 26.19 16.20
C ASP A 772 -1.45 26.71 16.85
N ALA A 773 -0.32 26.75 16.12
CA ALA A 773 1.03 27.13 16.61
C ALA A 773 1.24 28.65 16.83
N GLY A 774 0.18 29.34 17.25
CA GLY A 774 0.16 30.76 17.63
C GLY A 774 -0.93 31.05 18.67
N LEU A 775 -1.30 30.04 19.46
CA LEU A 775 -2.33 30.07 20.52
C LEU A 775 -1.85 29.36 21.81
N GLU A 776 -0.53 29.31 22.01
CA GLU A 776 0.21 28.88 23.21
C GLU A 776 1.21 30.04 23.48
N ASP A 777 1.22 30.78 24.59
CA ASP A 777 0.34 30.82 25.78
C ASP A 777 0.20 32.29 26.25
N GLU A 778 -0.97 32.71 26.78
CA GLU A 778 -1.15 34.05 27.40
C GLU A 778 -2.06 34.08 28.65
N ASP A 779 -2.55 32.92 29.11
CA ASP A 779 -3.45 32.77 30.28
C ASP A 779 -2.92 31.69 31.26
N GLU A 780 -2.04 32.03 32.21
CA GLU A 780 -2.04 31.55 33.64
C GLU A 780 -0.76 31.94 34.45
N ASN A 781 -0.90 32.94 35.35
CA ASN A 781 0.02 33.35 36.46
C ASN A 781 1.39 33.99 36.03
N ASP A 782 1.83 35.13 36.56
CA ASP A 782 2.00 35.47 37.99
C ASP A 782 1.71 36.95 38.33
N ASP A 783 1.56 37.24 39.63
CA ASP A 783 1.40 38.59 40.23
C ASP A 783 2.76 39.28 40.53
N ASP A 784 2.72 40.54 40.95
CA ASP A 784 3.79 41.30 41.64
C ASP A 784 5.13 41.59 40.90
N ASN A 785 5.13 42.60 40.03
CA ASN A 785 6.02 43.77 40.23
C ASN A 785 5.59 45.04 39.48
N GLU A 786 5.99 46.20 40.00
CA GLU A 786 5.60 47.54 39.53
C GLU A 786 6.83 48.42 39.25
N HIS A 787 6.72 49.35 38.27
CA HIS A 787 7.76 50.25 37.71
C HIS A 787 8.66 49.59 36.63
N ASP A 788 8.97 50.22 35.49
CA ASP A 788 8.83 51.64 35.08
C ASP A 788 8.50 51.77 33.56
N ASN A 789 8.05 52.94 33.12
CA ASN A 789 7.56 53.19 31.75
C ASN A 789 8.69 53.54 30.76
N THR A 790 8.85 52.73 29.70
CA THR A 790 9.39 53.21 28.41
C THR A 790 8.64 52.59 27.24
N GLU A 791 8.27 53.40 26.26
CA GLU A 791 7.48 53.00 25.10
C GLU A 791 8.38 52.42 23.98
N THR A 792 8.26 51.12 23.67
CA THR A 792 8.75 50.59 22.39
C THR A 792 7.93 49.38 21.93
N SER A 793 6.78 49.63 21.29
CA SER A 793 5.92 48.59 20.71
C SER A 793 6.51 48.02 19.41
N ALA A 794 7.52 47.16 19.54
CA ALA A 794 8.05 46.37 18.43
C ALA A 794 7.12 45.19 18.15
N GLU A 795 6.20 45.34 17.18
CA GLU A 795 5.34 44.25 16.72
C GLU A 795 6.19 43.08 16.18
N VAL A 796 6.22 41.97 16.90
CA VAL A 796 6.83 40.72 16.42
C VAL A 796 5.83 40.04 15.47
N PRO A 797 6.11 39.94 14.16
CA PRO A 797 5.15 39.37 13.22
C PRO A 797 5.07 37.85 13.39
N THR A 798 4.00 37.38 14.04
CA THR A 798 3.72 35.96 14.21
C THR A 798 3.56 35.28 12.85
N LYS A 799 4.45 34.35 12.52
CA LYS A 799 4.57 33.71 11.20
C LYS A 799 3.47 32.67 10.96
N ASN A 800 2.23 33.11 10.87
CA ASN A 800 1.10 32.31 10.42
C ASN A 800 1.22 31.97 8.93
N ASN A 801 1.95 30.90 8.63
CA ASN A 801 2.19 30.39 7.27
C ASN A 801 0.93 29.81 6.60
N THR A 802 -0.21 29.84 7.29
CA THR A 802 -1.48 29.21 6.88
C THR A 802 -2.58 30.25 6.67
N LEU A 803 -3.44 30.05 5.68
CA LEU A 803 -4.51 30.97 5.31
C LEU A 803 -5.88 30.31 5.53
N GLY A 804 -6.74 30.94 6.32
CA GLY A 804 -8.05 30.38 6.73
C GLY A 804 -9.11 30.36 5.62
N ALA A 805 -8.88 31.05 4.51
CA ALA A 805 -9.79 31.11 3.36
C ALA A 805 -9.00 31.08 2.04
N LYS A 806 -9.69 30.77 0.93
CA LYS A 806 -9.07 30.74 -0.40
C LYS A 806 -8.61 32.15 -0.80
N PRO A 807 -7.31 32.39 -1.10
CA PRO A 807 -6.84 33.68 -1.58
C PRO A 807 -7.34 33.99 -2.99
N SER A 808 -7.51 35.29 -3.30
CA SER A 808 -7.98 35.77 -4.60
C SER A 808 -7.03 35.45 -5.75
N TYR A 809 -5.71 35.46 -5.50
CA TYR A 809 -4.67 35.19 -6.49
C TYR A 809 -4.54 33.70 -6.86
N ILE A 810 -5.29 32.78 -6.23
CA ILE A 810 -5.18 31.34 -6.50
C ILE A 810 -6.31 30.85 -7.41
N SER A 811 -5.96 30.38 -8.62
CA SER A 811 -6.88 29.70 -9.52
C SER A 811 -6.92 28.20 -9.22
N TYR A 812 -8.12 27.67 -8.98
CA TYR A 812 -8.41 26.25 -8.70
C TYR A 812 -9.93 26.04 -8.73
N ARG A 813 -10.38 24.98 -9.43
CA ARG A 813 -11.81 24.62 -9.62
C ARG A 813 -12.23 23.31 -8.91
N GLY A 814 -11.32 22.65 -8.20
CA GLY A 814 -11.57 21.35 -7.56
C GLY A 814 -12.20 21.41 -6.15
N PRO A 815 -12.38 20.27 -5.48
CA PRO A 815 -12.92 20.20 -4.12
C PRO A 815 -12.01 20.95 -3.13
N ALA A 816 -12.61 21.64 -2.15
CA ALA A 816 -11.89 22.54 -1.25
C ALA A 816 -10.81 21.81 -0.41
N PRO A 817 -9.65 22.45 -0.16
CA PRO A 817 -8.65 21.96 0.79
C PRO A 817 -9.12 22.10 2.25
N SER A 818 -8.43 21.39 3.15
CA SER A 818 -8.60 21.54 4.59
C SER A 818 -7.95 22.84 5.09
N ILE A 819 -6.83 23.23 4.49
CA ILE A 819 -6.02 24.39 4.86
C ILE A 819 -5.37 24.97 3.60
N TRP A 820 -5.25 26.30 3.50
CA TRP A 820 -4.45 26.97 2.46
C TRP A 820 -3.08 27.35 3.05
N PHE A 821 -2.06 27.37 2.21
CA PHE A 821 -0.70 27.75 2.59
C PHE A 821 -0.36 29.13 2.01
N SER A 822 0.43 29.91 2.75
CA SER A 822 1.10 31.08 2.18
C SER A 822 2.23 30.61 1.26
N PRO A 823 2.30 31.08 0.00
CA PRO A 823 3.34 30.67 -0.94
C PRO A 823 4.69 31.25 -0.52
N GLN A 824 5.62 30.38 -0.12
CA GLN A 824 6.92 30.75 0.47
C GLN A 824 8.11 30.01 -0.13
N GLU A 825 7.86 28.92 -0.86
CA GLU A 825 8.89 27.97 -1.29
C GLU A 825 8.51 27.34 -2.62
N VAL A 826 9.50 26.76 -3.31
CA VAL A 826 9.32 26.07 -4.58
C VAL A 826 9.83 24.63 -4.45
N TRP A 827 9.11 23.67 -5.01
CA TRP A 827 9.41 22.24 -4.93
C TRP A 827 9.67 21.68 -6.32
N GLU A 828 10.81 21.01 -6.49
CA GLU A 828 11.10 20.29 -7.73
C GLU A 828 10.31 18.98 -7.75
N CYS A 829 9.54 18.78 -8.82
CA CYS A 829 8.70 17.62 -9.01
C CYS A 829 9.05 16.88 -10.32
N ALA A 830 9.33 15.59 -10.21
CA ALA A 830 9.37 14.68 -11.36
C ALA A 830 7.95 14.20 -11.71
N PHE A 831 7.71 13.91 -12.99
CA PHE A 831 6.45 13.36 -13.50
C PHE A 831 6.74 12.37 -14.65
N ALA A 832 5.71 11.64 -15.10
CA ALA A 832 5.80 10.77 -16.27
C ALA A 832 5.38 11.50 -17.56
N ASP A 833 4.16 12.04 -17.57
CA ASP A 833 3.55 12.71 -18.73
C ASP A 833 2.82 13.99 -18.28
N VAL A 834 2.63 14.93 -19.20
CA VAL A 834 1.68 16.04 -19.08
C VAL A 834 0.34 15.64 -19.72
N THR A 835 -0.76 16.00 -19.07
CA THR A 835 -2.12 15.52 -19.41
C THR A 835 -3.17 16.61 -19.30
N LEU A 836 -4.22 16.55 -20.13
CA LEU A 836 -5.36 17.47 -20.04
C LEU A 836 -6.26 17.14 -18.83
N SER A 837 -6.66 18.17 -18.09
CA SER A 837 -7.48 18.07 -16.87
C SER A 837 -8.73 18.97 -16.90
N PRO A 838 -9.90 18.45 -16.47
CA PRO A 838 -11.09 19.27 -16.27
C PRO A 838 -11.16 19.95 -14.88
N THR A 839 -10.16 19.76 -14.01
CA THR A 839 -10.18 20.21 -12.59
C THR A 839 -9.09 21.21 -12.25
N TYR A 840 -7.91 21.04 -12.86
CA TYR A 840 -6.78 21.94 -12.72
C TYR A 840 -6.87 23.09 -13.72
N THR A 841 -6.28 24.23 -13.37
CA THR A 841 -6.47 25.50 -14.08
C THR A 841 -5.22 25.99 -14.79
N ALA A 842 -4.08 25.36 -14.54
CA ALA A 842 -2.80 25.65 -15.18
C ALA A 842 -2.92 25.63 -16.71
N ALA A 843 -2.45 26.67 -17.39
CA ALA A 843 -2.35 26.74 -18.86
C ALA A 843 -3.69 26.60 -19.62
N ILE A 844 -4.82 26.93 -18.99
CA ILE A 844 -6.09 27.13 -19.70
C ILE A 844 -5.90 28.22 -20.78
N GLY A 845 -6.40 27.97 -21.98
CA GLY A 845 -6.25 28.86 -23.15
C GLY A 845 -4.97 28.63 -23.97
N LEU A 846 -3.88 28.12 -23.37
CA LEU A 846 -2.62 27.88 -24.09
C LEU A 846 -2.59 26.57 -24.91
N VAL A 847 -3.44 25.61 -24.53
CA VAL A 847 -3.61 24.31 -25.21
C VAL A 847 -5.09 23.96 -25.43
N SER A 848 -5.97 24.33 -24.50
CA SER A 848 -7.42 24.13 -24.61
C SER A 848 -8.16 25.24 -23.88
N GLU A 849 -9.22 25.78 -24.51
CA GLU A 849 -10.03 26.87 -23.94
C GLU A 849 -10.77 26.47 -22.65
N GLU A 850 -11.20 25.21 -22.52
CA GLU A 850 -11.97 24.74 -21.37
C GLU A 850 -11.13 24.03 -20.29
N ARG A 851 -10.00 23.43 -20.66
CA ARG A 851 -9.25 22.45 -19.85
C ARG A 851 -7.81 22.88 -19.61
N GLY A 852 -7.37 22.78 -18.36
CA GLY A 852 -5.97 23.01 -17.99
C GLY A 852 -5.09 21.78 -18.18
N LEU A 853 -3.81 21.91 -17.87
CA LEU A 853 -2.82 20.83 -17.85
C LEU A 853 -2.57 20.31 -16.42
N SER A 854 -2.08 19.08 -16.32
CA SER A 854 -1.82 18.36 -15.08
C SER A 854 -0.77 17.26 -15.28
N LEU A 855 0.01 16.96 -14.25
CA LEU A 855 1.07 15.96 -14.28
C LEU A 855 0.55 14.54 -13.97
N ARG A 856 0.96 13.53 -14.75
CA ARG A 856 0.76 12.09 -14.47
C ARG A 856 1.86 11.62 -13.51
N PHE A 857 1.46 11.00 -12.41
CA PHE A 857 2.34 10.47 -11.35
C PHE A 857 3.39 11.47 -10.77
N PRO A 858 2.99 12.68 -10.32
CA PRO A 858 3.91 13.65 -9.73
C PRO A 858 4.60 13.10 -8.47
N ARG A 859 5.89 13.37 -8.34
CA ARG A 859 6.72 13.01 -7.18
C ARG A 859 7.58 14.20 -6.78
N PHE A 860 7.52 14.57 -5.51
CA PHE A 860 8.48 15.50 -4.92
C PHE A 860 9.90 14.91 -4.99
N LEU A 861 10.88 15.72 -5.40
CA LEU A 861 12.30 15.39 -5.34
C LEU A 861 12.98 16.11 -4.17
N LYS A 862 12.94 17.46 -4.18
CA LYS A 862 13.55 18.35 -3.19
C LYS A 862 12.82 19.68 -3.11
N VAL A 863 13.06 20.43 -2.04
CA VAL A 863 12.81 21.88 -2.00
C VAL A 863 13.89 22.57 -2.84
N ARG A 864 13.53 23.66 -3.52
CA ARG A 864 14.43 24.56 -4.22
C ARG A 864 14.66 25.80 -3.37
N GLU A 865 15.64 25.72 -2.48
CA GLU A 865 16.12 26.85 -1.68
C GLU A 865 16.85 27.89 -2.56
N ASP A 866 17.28 27.46 -3.75
CA ASP A 866 17.89 28.26 -4.81
C ASP A 866 16.88 29.03 -5.69
N LYS A 867 15.58 28.99 -5.39
CA LYS A 867 14.54 29.66 -6.18
C LYS A 867 13.48 30.38 -5.34
N SER A 868 13.21 31.63 -5.70
CA SER A 868 12.06 32.38 -5.21
C SER A 868 10.75 31.87 -5.81
N VAL A 869 9.62 32.26 -5.20
CA VAL A 869 8.26 31.98 -5.68
C VAL A 869 8.03 32.55 -7.10
N ASP A 870 8.75 33.62 -7.47
CA ASP A 870 8.63 34.24 -8.79
C ASP A 870 9.38 33.46 -9.91
N GLU A 871 10.34 32.61 -9.55
CA GLU A 871 11.13 31.75 -10.45
C GLU A 871 10.57 30.31 -10.58
N ALA A 872 9.37 30.08 -10.03
CA ALA A 872 8.60 28.87 -10.24
C ALA A 872 8.17 28.72 -11.71
N SER A 873 7.95 27.48 -12.15
CA SER A 873 7.58 27.19 -13.54
C SER A 873 6.24 27.83 -13.93
N THR A 874 6.12 28.25 -15.19
CA THR A 874 4.95 28.94 -15.73
C THR A 874 3.98 28.01 -16.48
N GLY A 875 2.78 28.52 -16.77
CA GLY A 875 1.81 27.85 -17.64
C GLY A 875 2.38 27.57 -19.05
N ASP A 876 3.18 28.50 -19.59
CA ASP A 876 3.82 28.36 -20.91
C ASP A 876 4.84 27.23 -20.95
N PHE A 877 5.66 27.09 -19.91
CA PHE A 877 6.61 25.97 -19.80
C PHE A 877 5.88 24.63 -19.76
N LEU A 878 4.76 24.55 -19.02
CA LEU A 878 3.91 23.36 -18.97
C LEU A 878 3.24 23.06 -20.33
N ALA A 879 2.86 24.09 -21.10
CA ALA A 879 2.34 23.96 -22.45
C ALA A 879 3.41 23.52 -23.47
N GLN A 880 4.64 24.04 -23.37
CA GLN A 880 5.79 23.61 -24.18
C GLN A 880 6.14 22.14 -23.92
N LEU A 881 6.17 21.70 -22.66
CA LEU A 881 6.37 20.30 -22.29
C LEU A 881 5.29 19.39 -22.90
N TRP A 882 4.03 19.82 -22.91
CA TRP A 882 2.95 19.06 -23.56
C TRP A 882 3.09 18.99 -25.08
N ARG A 883 3.42 20.10 -25.77
CA ARG A 883 3.66 20.11 -27.23
C ARG A 883 4.80 19.16 -27.61
N LYS A 884 5.94 19.26 -26.91
CA LYS A 884 7.12 18.37 -27.01
C LYS A 884 6.79 16.88 -26.78
N GLN A 885 5.70 16.56 -26.07
CA GLN A 885 5.22 15.19 -25.87
C GLN A 885 4.39 14.68 -27.07
N GLU A 886 3.57 15.53 -27.68
CA GLU A 886 2.79 15.19 -28.87
C GLU A 886 3.65 15.12 -30.14
N ASP A 887 4.50 16.13 -30.36
CA ASP A 887 5.36 16.29 -31.55
C ASP A 887 6.30 15.09 -31.76
N ARG A 888 6.78 14.48 -30.67
CA ARG A 888 7.67 13.29 -30.65
C ARG A 888 7.17 12.08 -31.43
N GLY A 889 5.88 12.03 -31.75
CA GLY A 889 5.30 11.00 -32.61
C GLY A 889 4.30 11.61 -33.59
N GLY A 890 4.65 12.76 -34.17
CA GLY A 890 4.14 13.21 -35.45
C GLY A 890 5.21 12.93 -36.52
N GLY A 891 5.03 11.85 -37.28
CA GLY A 891 5.96 11.43 -38.34
C GLY A 891 5.95 12.38 -39.54
N LYS A 892 6.50 13.58 -39.38
CA LYS A 892 6.89 14.44 -40.50
C LYS A 892 8.28 14.05 -40.95
N GLU A 893 8.35 13.36 -42.08
CA GLU A 893 9.58 13.25 -42.86
C GLU A 893 10.13 14.66 -43.16
N GLY A 894 11.45 14.78 -43.21
CA GLY A 894 12.12 16.07 -43.30
C GLY A 894 11.71 16.86 -44.53
N LYS A 895 11.09 18.03 -44.32
CA LYS A 895 11.32 19.18 -45.18
C LYS A 895 12.39 20.03 -44.54
N GLU A 896 13.62 19.80 -44.96
CA GLU A 896 14.66 20.82 -44.88
C GLU A 896 14.21 21.94 -45.84
N GLU A 897 13.89 23.11 -45.28
CA GLU A 897 13.75 24.32 -46.10
C GLU A 897 15.16 24.76 -46.44
N VAL A 898 15.62 24.39 -47.63
CA VAL A 898 16.86 24.90 -48.22
C VAL A 898 16.63 26.38 -48.54
N GLU A 899 17.21 27.26 -47.74
CA GLU A 899 17.39 28.67 -48.11
C GLU A 899 18.43 28.70 -49.25
N GLU A 900 17.95 28.81 -50.49
CA GLU A 900 18.82 29.10 -51.65
C GLU A 900 19.24 30.58 -51.61
N GLU A 901 20.54 30.84 -51.69
CA GLU A 901 21.09 32.20 -51.84
C GLU A 901 20.98 32.67 -53.30
N GLU A 902 20.17 33.70 -53.57
CA GLU A 902 20.33 34.63 -54.73
C GLU A 902 19.72 36.02 -54.46
#